data_AF-A0A5C5TW36-F1
#
_entry.id   AF-A0A5C5TW36-F1
#
_cell.length_a   1.000
_cell.length_b   1.000
_cell.length_c   1.000
_cell.angle_alpha   90.00
_cell.angle_beta   90.00
_cell.angle_gamma   90.00
#
_symmetry.space_group_name_H-M   'P 1'
#
loop_
_entity.id
_entity.type
_entity.pdbx_description
1 polymer ?
#
loop_
_entity_poly.entity_id
_entity_poly.type
_entity_poly.pdbx_seq_one_letter_code
_entity_poly.pdbx_strand_id
1 'polypeptide(L)'
;MTESKPQVGTRTAVIVLGMHRSGTSAIAGVLSLLGIATPRHLMAPTRDNPKGYWESTALMTVHDRILQSAGSSWDDWDRFNPAWIDSPAAPQLLAQLEEAIVAEFNGAPTLLVKDPRMCRLMPAWRVVLERMGIDARVVMPLRKPLEVSLSLQARNGFGALQGQALWLRHVLEAEAGSRGLVRSVATYDALLHDWRGVVDRLGRELGLAWPRWSGAVEAEVDAYLTEELHRNRSDDGELRPTGRPQDEWVREAYALLAGEPGPDAPEVRARLDALRKAFDEACHAYMPVVHEIEGRLQADRNDLKAQLADARRELEASTARIDELVREAGAREEARQAELRKREADSLAQRAAEAEAQAQRLAEVAQALQLAEERAQRLAKEQAQRVAEAAQAQQLAEERAQRLAKAEQALQQSEERARQLADEQARAGQAETALEAERVRAEDLEARLREAGEAADDAERRHAGEIDALRAARKAEVEALQAQLEEANASIRVRFGETRTLTEMVFALEAKVAALTRRGRELEERLAAARHAAELESGALRGAIEAQRATIERLNHWGNALLAGRTLKAARILSGAPREMQVPSLAKLDDVPDEQLLRKSRLFDEAWYLLRYGDVARRNVDPVKHYLRHGAAEGRDPGPAFSTRGYLERYPDVAASGINPLVHYLRHGMQEGRVATGTAGGVKK
;
A
#
# COMPACT_ATOMS: atom_id res chain seq x y z
N MET A 1 -69.50 3.80 -47.27
CA MET A 1 -68.63 2.93 -46.44
C MET A 1 -67.40 3.74 -46.09
N THR A 2 -67.40 4.37 -44.92
CA THR A 2 -66.27 5.11 -44.37
C THR A 2 -65.34 4.11 -43.70
N GLU A 3 -64.20 3.84 -44.33
CA GLU A 3 -63.13 3.05 -43.73
C GLU A 3 -62.58 3.78 -42.50
N SER A 4 -62.79 3.16 -41.34
CA SER A 4 -62.26 3.60 -40.06
C SER A 4 -60.74 3.49 -40.07
N LYS A 5 -60.04 4.63 -39.97
CA LYS A 5 -58.62 4.66 -39.58
C LYS A 5 -58.45 3.88 -38.26
N PRO A 6 -57.45 2.99 -38.13
CA PRO A 6 -57.16 2.34 -36.87
C PRO A 6 -56.77 3.40 -35.83
N GLN A 7 -57.46 3.41 -34.69
CA GLN A 7 -57.06 4.21 -33.53
C GLN A 7 -55.68 3.71 -33.07
N VAL A 8 -54.64 4.48 -33.37
CA VAL A 8 -53.30 4.26 -32.79
C VAL A 8 -53.41 4.59 -31.31
N GLY A 9 -53.32 3.57 -30.44
CA GLY A 9 -53.30 3.76 -29.00
C GLY A 9 -52.14 4.68 -28.60
N THR A 10 -52.38 5.61 -27.70
CA THR A 10 -51.36 6.51 -27.14
C THR A 10 -50.28 5.69 -26.42
N ARG A 11 -49.00 5.91 -26.77
CA ARG A 11 -47.88 5.26 -26.09
C ARG A 11 -47.76 5.79 -24.65
N THR A 12 -47.29 4.96 -23.73
CA THR A 12 -47.14 5.33 -22.31
C THR A 12 -45.71 5.14 -21.81
N ALA A 13 -45.16 6.16 -21.18
CA ALA A 13 -43.91 6.11 -20.43
C ALA A 13 -44.19 5.87 -18.95
N VAL A 14 -43.75 4.73 -18.41
CA VAL A 14 -43.70 4.48 -16.97
C VAL A 14 -42.33 4.91 -16.47
N ILE A 15 -42.32 6.01 -15.71
CA ILE A 15 -41.10 6.66 -15.25
C ILE A 15 -40.85 6.31 -13.79
N VAL A 16 -39.74 5.64 -13.50
CA VAL A 16 -39.27 5.42 -12.13
C VAL A 16 -38.46 6.64 -11.69
N LEU A 17 -39.12 7.54 -10.99
CA LEU A 17 -38.60 8.86 -10.62
C LEU A 17 -38.19 8.90 -9.14
N GLY A 18 -36.97 8.44 -8.85
CA GLY A 18 -36.46 8.50 -7.48
C GLY A 18 -34.94 8.57 -7.40
N MET A 19 -34.46 9.00 -6.24
CA MET A 19 -33.04 9.18 -5.97
C MET A 19 -32.28 7.84 -6.01
N HIS A 20 -30.98 7.89 -6.33
CA HIS A 20 -30.07 6.76 -6.18
C HIS A 20 -30.27 6.08 -4.82
N ARG A 21 -30.20 4.73 -4.82
CA ARG A 21 -30.32 3.90 -3.61
C ARG A 21 -31.69 3.95 -2.90
N SER A 22 -32.70 4.59 -3.49
CA SER A 22 -34.07 4.64 -2.94
C SER A 22 -34.96 3.46 -3.37
N GLY A 23 -34.38 2.36 -3.84
CA GLY A 23 -35.14 1.22 -4.37
C GLY A 23 -35.56 1.35 -5.84
N THR A 24 -35.02 2.32 -6.57
CA THR A 24 -35.33 2.55 -8.01
C THR A 24 -35.06 1.34 -8.88
N SER A 25 -33.95 0.62 -8.65
CA SER A 25 -33.64 -0.63 -9.35
C SER A 25 -34.56 -1.79 -8.95
N ALA A 26 -34.97 -1.84 -7.68
CA ALA A 26 -35.89 -2.88 -7.20
C ALA A 26 -37.24 -2.75 -7.90
N ILE A 27 -37.85 -1.56 -7.87
CA ILE A 27 -39.14 -1.35 -8.52
C ILE A 27 -39.05 -1.48 -10.05
N ALA A 28 -37.97 -1.01 -10.69
CA ALA A 28 -37.78 -1.18 -12.13
C ALA A 28 -37.66 -2.66 -12.53
N GLY A 29 -36.96 -3.47 -11.72
CA GLY A 29 -36.91 -4.92 -11.93
C GLY A 29 -38.27 -5.59 -11.84
N VAL A 30 -39.07 -5.24 -10.83
CA VAL A 30 -40.45 -5.75 -10.69
C VAL A 30 -41.30 -5.37 -11.90
N LEU A 31 -41.29 -4.10 -12.32
CA LEU A 31 -42.06 -3.64 -13.48
C LEU A 31 -41.62 -4.29 -14.80
N SER A 32 -40.32 -4.59 -14.94
CA SER A 32 -39.79 -5.34 -16.08
C SER A 32 -40.29 -6.79 -16.09
N LEU A 33 -40.26 -7.50 -14.95
CA LEU A 33 -40.77 -8.86 -14.81
C LEU A 33 -42.28 -8.94 -15.10
N LEU A 34 -43.03 -7.91 -14.69
CA LEU A 34 -44.46 -7.75 -14.99
C LEU A 34 -44.75 -7.47 -16.48
N GLY A 35 -43.72 -7.26 -17.31
CA GLY A 35 -43.82 -7.21 -18.76
C GLY A 35 -43.77 -5.80 -19.36
N ILE A 36 -43.31 -4.79 -18.62
CA ILE A 36 -43.05 -3.47 -19.22
C ILE A 36 -41.72 -3.50 -19.97
N ALA A 37 -41.69 -2.94 -21.18
CA ALA A 37 -40.52 -2.93 -22.04
C ALA A 37 -39.39 -2.06 -21.46
N THR A 38 -38.20 -2.64 -21.32
CA THR A 38 -36.98 -1.95 -20.89
C THR A 38 -36.20 -1.39 -22.08
N PRO A 39 -35.22 -0.50 -21.86
CA PRO A 39 -34.26 -0.12 -22.90
C PRO A 39 -33.55 -1.33 -23.50
N ARG A 40 -33.20 -1.24 -24.79
CA ARG A 40 -32.40 -2.25 -25.50
C ARG A 40 -31.00 -2.42 -24.92
N HIS A 41 -30.35 -1.32 -24.52
CA HIS A 41 -28.97 -1.33 -24.06
C HIS A 41 -28.89 -0.86 -22.60
N LEU A 42 -29.10 -1.82 -21.70
CA LEU A 42 -28.95 -1.60 -20.26
C LEU A 42 -27.48 -1.44 -19.85
N MET A 43 -27.25 -0.57 -18.88
CA MET A 43 -25.94 -0.40 -18.26
C MET A 43 -25.46 -1.70 -17.56
N ALA A 44 -24.20 -2.05 -17.77
CA ALA A 44 -23.62 -3.29 -17.25
C ALA A 44 -23.56 -3.34 -15.71
N PRO A 45 -23.68 -4.52 -15.09
CA PRO A 45 -23.50 -4.69 -13.65
C PRO A 45 -22.13 -4.20 -13.16
N THR A 46 -22.11 -3.67 -11.93
CA THR A 46 -20.88 -3.25 -11.24
C THR A 46 -20.79 -3.93 -9.88
N ARG A 47 -19.64 -3.77 -9.19
CA ARG A 47 -19.48 -4.26 -7.80
C ARG A 47 -20.55 -3.69 -6.85
N ASP A 48 -20.98 -2.45 -7.08
CA ASP A 48 -21.96 -1.75 -6.22
C ASP A 48 -23.43 -2.10 -6.55
N ASN A 49 -23.64 -2.73 -7.71
CA ASN A 49 -24.94 -3.22 -8.18
C ASN A 49 -24.76 -4.46 -9.06
N PRO A 50 -24.57 -5.65 -8.45
CA PRO A 50 -24.23 -6.89 -9.17
C PRO A 50 -25.38 -7.42 -10.02
N LYS A 51 -26.63 -6.97 -9.79
CA LYS A 51 -27.81 -7.35 -10.59
C LYS A 51 -27.96 -6.51 -11.88
N GLY A 52 -27.04 -5.60 -12.18
CA GLY A 52 -27.15 -4.71 -13.35
C GLY A 52 -27.89 -3.43 -13.04
N TYR A 53 -27.95 -2.54 -14.02
CA TYR A 53 -28.69 -1.28 -13.94
C TYR A 53 -29.86 -1.33 -14.91
N TRP A 54 -30.97 -0.70 -14.53
CA TRP A 54 -32.18 -0.58 -15.37
C TRP A 54 -32.17 0.72 -16.18
N GLU A 55 -31.05 1.43 -16.11
CA GLU A 55 -30.70 2.62 -16.84
C GLU A 55 -30.18 2.27 -18.25
N SER A 56 -30.54 3.10 -19.24
CA SER A 56 -29.92 3.09 -20.56
C SER A 56 -28.67 3.95 -20.59
N THR A 57 -27.57 3.42 -21.13
CA THR A 57 -26.33 4.18 -21.30
C THR A 57 -26.52 5.41 -22.21
N ALA A 58 -27.35 5.28 -23.26
CA ALA A 58 -27.62 6.37 -24.19
C ALA A 58 -28.36 7.53 -23.51
N LEU A 59 -29.43 7.22 -22.77
CA LEU A 59 -30.19 8.22 -22.01
C LEU A 59 -29.34 8.86 -20.91
N MET A 60 -28.59 8.06 -20.15
CA MET A 60 -27.71 8.54 -19.07
C MET A 60 -26.66 9.52 -19.61
N THR A 61 -26.08 9.23 -20.78
CA THR A 61 -25.11 10.14 -21.44
C THR A 61 -25.74 11.48 -21.79
N VAL A 62 -26.98 11.49 -22.29
CA VAL A 62 -27.70 12.75 -22.59
C VAL A 62 -28.03 13.49 -21.29
N HIS A 63 -28.45 12.79 -20.23
CA HIS A 63 -28.71 13.39 -18.92
C HIS A 63 -27.48 14.09 -18.33
N ASP A 64 -26.33 13.43 -18.35
CA ASP A 64 -25.08 14.03 -17.84
C ASP A 64 -24.69 15.28 -18.64
N ARG A 65 -24.90 15.28 -19.97
CA ARG A 65 -24.66 16.46 -20.81
C ARG A 65 -25.63 17.61 -20.51
N ILE A 66 -26.90 17.31 -20.24
CA ILE A 66 -27.89 18.32 -19.81
C ILE A 66 -27.43 18.96 -18.50
N LEU A 67 -27.14 18.15 -17.47
CA LEU A 67 -26.68 18.62 -16.16
C LEU A 67 -25.41 19.47 -16.30
N GLN A 68 -24.41 18.97 -17.03
CA GLN A 68 -23.15 19.67 -17.24
C GLN A 68 -23.33 21.01 -17.98
N SER A 69 -24.20 21.05 -19.00
CA SER A 69 -24.49 22.31 -19.72
C SER A 69 -25.19 23.36 -18.84
N ALA A 70 -25.82 22.94 -17.75
CA ALA A 70 -26.40 23.81 -16.73
C ALA A 70 -25.42 24.16 -15.59
N GLY A 71 -24.17 23.69 -15.65
CA GLY A 71 -23.18 23.87 -14.59
C GLY A 71 -23.44 23.02 -13.35
N SER A 72 -24.11 21.87 -13.50
CA SER A 72 -24.54 21.01 -12.41
C SER A 72 -24.16 19.53 -12.68
N SER A 73 -24.39 18.66 -11.70
CA SER A 73 -24.12 17.22 -11.77
C SER A 73 -25.18 16.42 -11.01
N TRP A 74 -25.16 15.09 -11.09
CA TRP A 74 -26.13 14.28 -10.34
C TRP A 74 -25.94 14.38 -8.82
N ASP A 75 -24.72 14.68 -8.36
CA ASP A 75 -24.33 14.83 -6.97
C ASP A 75 -24.26 16.29 -6.50
N ASP A 76 -24.85 17.20 -7.26
CA ASP A 76 -25.09 18.58 -6.86
C ASP A 76 -26.45 18.69 -6.15
N TRP A 77 -26.44 19.18 -4.91
CA TRP A 77 -27.65 19.41 -4.12
C TRP A 77 -28.18 20.85 -4.23
N ASP A 78 -27.53 21.73 -5.00
CA ASP A 78 -28.13 23.01 -5.38
C ASP A 78 -29.30 22.81 -6.34
N ARG A 79 -30.10 23.85 -6.53
CA ARG A 79 -31.25 23.83 -7.41
C ARG A 79 -30.81 23.76 -8.87
N PHE A 80 -31.38 22.83 -9.64
CA PHE A 80 -31.16 22.83 -11.09
C PHE A 80 -31.70 24.11 -11.72
N ASN A 81 -30.92 24.75 -12.59
CA ASN A 81 -31.27 26.04 -13.18
C ASN A 81 -32.62 25.96 -13.93
N PRO A 82 -33.70 26.60 -13.44
CA PRO A 82 -35.02 26.49 -14.07
C PRO A 82 -35.07 27.17 -15.45
N ALA A 83 -34.19 28.12 -15.73
CA ALA A 83 -34.09 28.80 -17.02
C ALA A 83 -33.24 28.04 -18.06
N TRP A 84 -32.70 26.86 -17.71
CA TRP A 84 -31.89 26.06 -18.63
C TRP A 84 -32.65 25.71 -19.92
N ILE A 85 -33.97 25.52 -19.84
CA ILE A 85 -34.81 25.16 -21.00
C ILE A 85 -34.80 26.23 -22.09
N ASP A 86 -34.55 27.49 -21.73
CA ASP A 86 -34.46 28.64 -22.64
C ASP A 86 -33.02 28.88 -23.13
N SER A 87 -32.08 28.03 -22.74
CA SER A 87 -30.67 28.16 -23.13
C SER A 87 -30.44 27.75 -24.60
N PRO A 88 -29.37 28.26 -25.25
CA PRO A 88 -29.01 27.85 -26.61
C PRO A 88 -28.70 26.35 -26.75
N ALA A 89 -28.31 25.67 -25.67
CA ALA A 89 -27.98 24.26 -25.67
C ALA A 89 -29.22 23.35 -25.62
N ALA A 90 -30.34 23.84 -25.08
CA ALA A 90 -31.52 23.02 -24.82
C ALA A 90 -32.11 22.38 -26.09
N PRO A 91 -32.34 23.09 -27.22
CA PRO A 91 -32.95 22.46 -28.41
C PRO A 91 -32.17 21.24 -28.92
N GLN A 92 -30.83 21.34 -28.96
CA GLN A 92 -29.98 20.25 -29.42
C GLN A 92 -29.98 19.06 -28.47
N LEU A 93 -29.96 19.30 -27.15
CA LEU A 93 -29.93 18.23 -26.16
C LEU A 93 -31.29 17.54 -26.00
N LEU A 94 -32.40 18.28 -26.15
CA LEU A 94 -33.75 17.69 -26.18
C LEU A 94 -33.95 16.80 -27.42
N ALA A 95 -33.46 17.22 -28.59
CA ALA A 95 -33.50 16.39 -29.80
C ALA A 95 -32.70 15.09 -29.64
N GLN A 96 -31.52 15.15 -29.01
CA GLN A 96 -30.74 13.95 -28.68
C GLN A 96 -31.44 13.03 -27.69
N LEU A 97 -32.22 13.59 -26.75
CA LEU A 97 -33.03 12.79 -25.83
C LEU A 97 -34.16 12.07 -26.58
N GLU A 98 -34.83 12.76 -27.51
CA GLU A 98 -35.84 12.17 -28.40
C GLU A 98 -35.25 11.01 -29.23
N GLU A 99 -34.08 11.22 -29.85
CA GLU A 99 -33.35 10.21 -30.62
C GLU A 99 -32.99 8.99 -29.76
N ALA A 100 -32.49 9.21 -28.54
CA ALA A 100 -32.16 8.15 -27.60
C ALA A 100 -33.39 7.33 -27.19
N ILE A 101 -34.55 7.96 -26.95
CA ILE A 101 -35.81 7.26 -26.65
C ILE A 101 -36.24 6.37 -27.83
N VAL A 102 -36.16 6.89 -29.06
CA VAL A 102 -36.49 6.11 -30.27
C VAL A 102 -35.58 4.90 -30.41
N ALA A 103 -34.26 5.11 -30.29
CA ALA A 103 -33.26 4.07 -30.43
C ALA A 103 -33.42 2.94 -29.40
N GLU A 104 -33.71 3.30 -28.15
CA GLU A 104 -33.73 2.36 -27.02
C GLU A 104 -35.04 1.58 -26.90
N PHE A 105 -36.18 2.14 -27.32
CA PHE A 105 -37.50 1.53 -27.09
C PHE A 105 -38.25 1.12 -28.36
N ASN A 106 -37.79 1.51 -29.55
CA ASN A 106 -38.28 1.02 -30.86
C ASN A 106 -39.81 0.93 -31.00
N GLY A 107 -40.53 1.96 -30.55
CA GLY A 107 -41.98 2.02 -30.69
C GLY A 107 -42.77 1.15 -29.70
N ALA A 108 -42.16 0.61 -28.63
CA ALA A 108 -42.88 -0.12 -27.60
C ALA A 108 -44.10 0.68 -27.09
N PRO A 109 -45.27 0.02 -26.89
CA PRO A 109 -46.51 0.69 -26.47
C PRO A 109 -46.41 1.22 -25.03
N THR A 110 -45.71 0.50 -24.15
CA THR A 110 -45.42 0.92 -22.77
C THR A 110 -43.94 0.76 -22.51
N LEU A 111 -43.27 1.87 -22.19
CA LEU A 111 -41.82 1.94 -21.98
C LEU A 111 -41.49 2.24 -20.52
N LEU A 112 -40.58 1.46 -19.95
CA LEU A 112 -40.05 1.64 -18.61
C LEU A 112 -38.78 2.50 -18.69
N VAL A 113 -38.86 3.71 -18.19
CA VAL A 113 -37.71 4.63 -18.13
C VAL A 113 -37.29 4.79 -16.68
N LYS A 114 -36.02 4.53 -16.41
CA LYS A 114 -35.42 4.71 -15.09
C LYS A 114 -34.03 5.31 -15.25
N ASP A 115 -33.83 6.47 -14.65
CA ASP A 115 -32.52 7.04 -14.35
C ASP A 115 -32.71 8.01 -13.17
N PRO A 116 -32.00 7.86 -12.05
CA PRO A 116 -32.18 8.75 -10.90
C PRO A 116 -31.98 10.23 -11.20
N ARG A 117 -31.18 10.59 -12.21
CA ARG A 117 -30.99 11.98 -12.66
C ARG A 117 -32.27 12.62 -13.17
N MET A 118 -33.24 11.80 -13.60
CA MET A 118 -34.54 12.30 -14.05
C MET A 118 -35.27 13.08 -12.98
N CYS A 119 -35.00 12.84 -11.68
CA CYS A 119 -35.54 13.65 -10.60
C CYS A 119 -35.29 15.15 -10.83
N ARG A 120 -34.11 15.49 -11.34
CA ARG A 120 -33.68 16.86 -11.64
C ARG A 120 -34.12 17.33 -13.02
N LEU A 121 -34.31 16.39 -13.94
CA LEU A 121 -34.55 16.64 -15.37
C LEU A 121 -36.02 16.47 -15.80
N MET A 122 -36.94 16.23 -14.86
CA MET A 122 -38.34 15.97 -15.17
C MET A 122 -38.99 17.08 -16.04
N PRO A 123 -38.72 18.38 -15.83
CA PRO A 123 -39.22 19.42 -16.73
C PRO A 123 -38.80 19.24 -18.20
N ALA A 124 -37.54 18.87 -18.45
CA ALA A 124 -37.05 18.59 -19.80
C ALA A 124 -37.71 17.34 -20.41
N TRP A 125 -37.89 16.30 -19.59
CA TRP A 125 -38.59 15.08 -19.99
C TRP A 125 -40.04 15.34 -20.38
N ARG A 126 -40.76 16.22 -19.67
CA ARG A 126 -42.14 16.59 -20.02
C ARG A 126 -42.22 17.16 -21.42
N VAL A 127 -41.33 18.10 -21.76
CA VAL A 127 -41.27 18.70 -23.10
C VAL A 127 -41.05 17.63 -24.17
N VAL A 128 -40.11 16.71 -23.95
CA VAL A 128 -39.80 15.62 -24.89
C VAL A 128 -40.97 14.67 -25.05
N LEU A 129 -41.56 14.19 -23.95
CA LEU A 129 -42.68 13.24 -24.00
C LEU A 129 -43.93 13.86 -24.65
N GLU A 130 -44.21 15.14 -24.38
CA GLU A 130 -45.30 15.88 -25.02
C GLU A 130 -45.08 16.01 -26.53
N ARG A 131 -43.88 16.40 -26.98
CA ARG A 131 -43.53 16.46 -28.42
C ARG A 131 -43.65 15.11 -29.12
N MET A 132 -43.32 14.03 -28.42
CA MET A 132 -43.40 12.66 -28.94
C MET A 132 -44.81 12.06 -28.82
N GLY A 133 -45.77 12.74 -28.20
CA GLY A 133 -47.13 12.22 -27.97
C GLY A 133 -47.16 10.98 -27.06
N ILE A 134 -46.26 10.91 -26.07
CA ILE A 134 -46.15 9.81 -25.11
C ILE A 134 -46.73 10.26 -23.77
N ASP A 135 -47.74 9.55 -23.26
CA ASP A 135 -48.34 9.83 -21.95
C ASP A 135 -47.42 9.38 -20.81
N ALA A 136 -47.24 10.20 -19.78
CA ALA A 136 -46.30 9.93 -18.69
C ALA A 136 -47.02 9.48 -17.41
N ARG A 137 -46.63 8.31 -16.88
CA ARG A 137 -47.08 7.76 -15.60
C ARG A 137 -45.88 7.62 -14.67
N VAL A 138 -45.94 8.16 -13.46
CA VAL A 138 -44.76 8.27 -12.59
C VAL A 138 -44.87 7.35 -11.38
N VAL A 139 -43.87 6.51 -11.20
CA VAL A 139 -43.65 5.75 -9.96
C VAL A 139 -42.56 6.45 -9.18
N MET A 140 -42.87 6.91 -7.96
CA MET A 140 -41.91 7.55 -7.07
C MET A 140 -41.45 6.57 -5.99
N PRO A 141 -40.34 5.83 -6.20
CA PRO A 141 -39.78 4.99 -5.15
C PRO A 141 -39.19 5.85 -4.04
N LEU A 142 -39.61 5.57 -2.81
CA LEU A 142 -39.23 6.33 -1.63
C LEU A 142 -38.58 5.42 -0.59
N ARG A 143 -37.39 5.80 -0.12
CA ARG A 143 -36.69 5.08 0.95
C ARG A 143 -36.32 6.04 2.06
N LYS A 144 -36.20 5.50 3.28
CA LYS A 144 -35.76 6.26 4.44
C LYS A 144 -34.43 6.97 4.15
N PRO A 145 -34.34 8.28 4.44
CA PRO A 145 -33.20 9.11 4.04
C PRO A 145 -31.88 8.70 4.71
N LEU A 146 -31.92 8.18 5.94
CA LEU A 146 -30.71 7.69 6.63
C LEU A 146 -30.15 6.45 5.95
N GLU A 147 -30.99 5.50 5.53
CA GLU A 147 -30.54 4.31 4.81
C GLU A 147 -29.93 4.64 3.46
N VAL A 148 -30.51 5.62 2.75
CA VAL A 148 -29.95 6.16 1.51
C VAL A 148 -28.59 6.78 1.78
N SER A 149 -28.46 7.58 2.83
CA SER A 149 -27.22 8.25 3.22
C SER A 149 -26.11 7.25 3.59
N LEU A 150 -26.42 6.24 4.40
CA LEU A 150 -25.51 5.14 4.73
C LEU A 150 -25.09 4.36 3.47
N SER A 151 -26.03 4.16 2.53
CA SER A 151 -25.70 3.49 1.27
C SER A 151 -24.81 4.35 0.36
N LEU A 152 -24.97 5.67 0.36
CA LEU A 152 -24.11 6.59 -0.40
C LEU A 152 -22.73 6.71 0.25
N GLN A 153 -22.64 6.68 1.58
CA GLN A 153 -21.35 6.65 2.29
C GLN A 153 -20.55 5.40 1.92
N ALA A 154 -21.18 4.22 1.94
CA ALA A 154 -20.51 2.96 1.61
C ALA A 154 -20.03 2.90 0.14
N ARG A 155 -20.77 3.53 -0.80
CA ARG A 155 -20.47 3.52 -2.23
C ARG A 155 -19.50 4.63 -2.66
N ASN A 156 -19.77 5.86 -2.21
CA ASN A 156 -19.14 7.07 -2.72
C ASN A 156 -18.24 7.77 -1.69
N GLY A 157 -18.28 7.35 -0.42
CA GLY A 157 -17.59 8.06 0.67
C GLY A 157 -18.29 9.35 1.10
N PHE A 158 -19.51 9.60 0.65
CA PHE A 158 -20.29 10.79 1.00
C PHE A 158 -20.64 10.82 2.48
N GLY A 159 -20.45 11.98 3.11
CA GLY A 159 -20.87 12.18 4.49
C GLY A 159 -22.40 12.14 4.63
N ALA A 160 -22.90 11.84 5.84
CA ALA A 160 -24.34 11.71 6.09
C ALA A 160 -25.13 12.98 5.70
N LEU A 161 -24.60 14.17 5.96
CA LEU A 161 -25.27 15.44 5.64
C LEU A 161 -25.37 15.68 4.13
N GLN A 162 -24.32 15.36 3.39
CA GLN A 162 -24.33 15.39 1.93
C GLN A 162 -25.34 14.38 1.38
N GLY A 163 -25.34 13.14 1.90
CA GLY A 163 -26.32 12.12 1.50
C GLY A 163 -27.77 12.55 1.71
N GLN A 164 -28.06 13.18 2.86
CA GLN A 164 -29.37 13.72 3.20
C GLN A 164 -29.76 14.91 2.30
N ALA A 165 -28.82 15.83 2.01
CA ALA A 165 -29.07 16.98 1.15
C ALA A 165 -29.38 16.53 -0.29
N LEU A 166 -28.61 15.55 -0.79
CA LEU A 166 -28.86 14.92 -2.08
C LEU A 166 -30.22 14.26 -2.14
N TRP A 167 -30.55 13.46 -1.13
CA TRP A 167 -31.86 12.82 -1.03
C TRP A 167 -32.98 13.86 -1.06
N LEU A 168 -32.88 14.92 -0.25
CA LEU A 168 -33.89 15.96 -0.17
C LEU A 168 -34.05 16.71 -1.49
N ARG A 169 -32.94 17.14 -2.11
CA ARG A 169 -32.94 17.81 -3.44
C ARG A 169 -33.68 16.97 -4.47
N HIS A 170 -33.28 15.70 -4.63
CA HIS A 170 -33.84 14.84 -5.67
C HIS A 170 -35.32 14.52 -5.42
N VAL A 171 -35.70 14.25 -4.18
CA VAL A 171 -37.08 13.89 -3.85
C VAL A 171 -38.01 15.10 -4.02
N LEU A 172 -37.59 16.30 -3.62
CA LEU A 172 -38.38 17.52 -3.81
C LEU A 172 -38.48 17.93 -5.29
N GLU A 173 -37.42 17.76 -6.07
CA GLU A 173 -37.46 18.03 -7.52
C GLU A 173 -38.29 16.99 -8.27
N ALA A 174 -38.19 15.70 -7.91
CA ALA A 174 -39.03 14.64 -8.45
C ALA A 174 -40.51 14.90 -8.17
N GLU A 175 -40.85 15.28 -6.93
CA GLU A 175 -42.20 15.64 -6.55
C GLU A 175 -42.67 16.86 -7.35
N ALA A 176 -41.97 17.99 -7.28
CA ALA A 176 -42.43 19.20 -7.94
C ALA A 176 -42.53 19.06 -9.47
N GLY A 177 -41.56 18.39 -10.09
CA GLY A 177 -41.50 18.20 -11.53
C GLY A 177 -42.55 17.25 -12.09
N SER A 178 -43.04 16.30 -11.27
CA SER A 178 -44.08 15.35 -11.67
C SER A 178 -45.50 15.81 -11.38
N ARG A 179 -45.70 16.98 -10.76
CA ARG A 179 -47.05 17.52 -10.49
C ARG A 179 -47.85 17.68 -11.78
N GLY A 180 -49.12 17.27 -11.71
CA GLY A 180 -50.05 17.28 -12.84
C GLY A 180 -49.98 16.04 -13.73
N LEU A 181 -49.02 15.13 -13.49
CA LEU A 181 -48.99 13.80 -14.09
C LEU A 181 -49.70 12.79 -13.17
N VAL A 182 -50.14 11.67 -13.75
CA VAL A 182 -50.63 10.54 -12.97
C VAL A 182 -49.43 9.87 -12.29
N ARG A 183 -49.42 9.86 -10.95
CA ARG A 183 -48.27 9.44 -10.16
C ARG A 183 -48.66 8.66 -8.92
N SER A 184 -47.77 7.78 -8.46
CA SER A 184 -47.96 6.99 -7.25
C SER A 184 -46.63 6.78 -6.52
N VAL A 185 -46.69 6.73 -5.18
CA VAL A 185 -45.53 6.51 -4.32
C VAL A 185 -45.42 5.03 -3.94
N ALA A 186 -44.21 4.49 -4.04
CA ALA A 186 -43.88 3.14 -3.59
C ALA A 186 -42.76 3.21 -2.55
N THR A 187 -43.09 3.01 -1.27
CA THR A 187 -42.04 2.95 -0.24
C THR A 187 -41.24 1.66 -0.37
N TYR A 188 -39.94 1.74 -0.15
CA TYR A 188 -39.03 0.60 -0.28
C TYR A 188 -39.41 -0.52 0.72
N ASP A 189 -39.80 -0.14 1.94
CA ASP A 189 -40.27 -1.10 2.95
C ASP A 189 -41.52 -1.83 2.50
N ALA A 190 -42.54 -1.13 1.99
CA ALA A 190 -43.76 -1.77 1.50
C ALA A 190 -43.46 -2.68 0.30
N LEU A 191 -42.56 -2.26 -0.60
CA LEU A 191 -42.14 -3.07 -1.73
C LEU A 191 -41.46 -4.37 -1.31
N LEU A 192 -40.70 -4.38 -0.21
CA LEU A 192 -40.05 -5.61 0.25
C LEU A 192 -40.98 -6.52 1.07
N HIS A 193 -41.95 -5.96 1.79
CA HIS A 193 -42.85 -6.73 2.66
C HIS A 193 -44.10 -7.23 1.91
N ASP A 194 -44.71 -6.41 1.06
CA ASP A 194 -45.92 -6.74 0.30
C ASP A 194 -45.85 -6.11 -1.10
N TRP A 195 -44.96 -6.65 -1.94
CA TRP A 195 -44.80 -6.16 -3.30
C TRP A 195 -46.07 -6.35 -4.14
N ARG A 196 -46.89 -7.38 -3.86
CA ARG A 196 -48.13 -7.68 -4.58
C ARG A 196 -49.17 -6.59 -4.35
N GLY A 197 -49.40 -6.21 -3.09
CA GLY A 197 -50.28 -5.10 -2.75
C GLY A 197 -49.80 -3.76 -3.31
N VAL A 198 -48.48 -3.53 -3.32
CA VAL A 198 -47.88 -2.34 -3.96
C VAL A 198 -48.14 -2.32 -5.46
N VAL A 199 -47.91 -3.42 -6.17
CA VAL A 199 -48.13 -3.52 -7.64
C VAL A 199 -49.61 -3.39 -8.00
N ASP A 200 -50.52 -4.00 -7.23
CA ASP A 200 -51.97 -3.81 -7.43
C ASP A 200 -52.35 -2.32 -7.33
N ARG A 201 -51.91 -1.67 -6.24
CA ARG A 201 -52.16 -0.23 -6.02
C ARG A 201 -51.59 0.62 -7.15
N LEU A 202 -50.33 0.36 -7.55
CA LEU A 202 -49.69 1.05 -8.67
C LEU A 202 -50.50 0.89 -9.96
N GLY A 203 -51.05 -0.31 -10.22
CA GLY A 203 -51.84 -0.58 -11.42
C GLY A 203 -53.12 0.25 -11.44
N ARG A 204 -53.83 0.31 -10.30
CA ARG A 204 -55.06 1.11 -10.15
C ARG A 204 -54.80 2.61 -10.22
N GLU A 205 -53.84 3.13 -9.47
CA GLU A 205 -53.54 4.56 -9.40
C GLU A 205 -52.94 5.10 -10.68
N LEU A 206 -52.08 4.31 -11.33
CA LEU A 206 -51.47 4.70 -12.60
C LEU A 206 -52.34 4.36 -13.80
N GLY A 207 -53.46 3.65 -13.65
CA GLY A 207 -54.28 3.20 -14.78
C GLY A 207 -53.50 2.30 -15.74
N LEU A 208 -52.75 1.34 -15.20
CA LEU A 208 -51.90 0.40 -15.94
C LEU A 208 -52.37 -1.04 -15.73
N ALA A 209 -52.27 -1.84 -16.79
CA ALA A 209 -52.37 -3.29 -16.72
C ALA A 209 -50.96 -3.90 -16.71
N TRP A 210 -50.83 -5.08 -16.11
CA TRP A 210 -49.56 -5.79 -15.97
C TRP A 210 -49.53 -7.01 -16.91
N PRO A 211 -48.93 -6.90 -18.12
CA PRO A 211 -49.15 -7.87 -19.20
C PRO A 211 -48.75 -9.31 -18.87
N ARG A 212 -47.76 -9.50 -18.00
CA ARG A 212 -47.25 -10.83 -17.62
C ARG A 212 -47.68 -11.28 -16.23
N TRP A 213 -48.53 -10.54 -15.52
CA TRP A 213 -48.86 -10.91 -14.14
C TRP A 213 -49.59 -12.26 -14.09
N SER A 214 -48.92 -13.23 -13.47
CA SER A 214 -49.35 -14.61 -13.30
C SER A 214 -48.62 -15.20 -12.09
N GLY A 215 -49.10 -16.34 -11.56
CA GLY A 215 -48.44 -17.01 -10.43
C GLY A 215 -46.99 -17.43 -10.71
N ALA A 216 -46.62 -17.66 -11.98
CA ALA A 216 -45.23 -17.95 -12.35
C ALA A 216 -44.33 -16.72 -12.22
N VAL A 217 -44.78 -15.56 -12.71
CA VAL A 217 -44.05 -14.29 -12.59
C VAL A 217 -43.99 -13.84 -11.13
N GLU A 218 -44.99 -14.16 -10.33
CA GLU A 218 -44.92 -13.91 -8.89
C GLU A 218 -43.72 -14.62 -8.23
N ALA A 219 -43.45 -15.87 -8.59
CA ALA A 219 -42.28 -16.59 -8.10
C ALA A 219 -40.96 -15.99 -8.61
N GLU A 220 -40.93 -15.49 -9.86
CA GLU A 220 -39.76 -14.76 -10.40
C GLU A 220 -39.49 -13.48 -9.59
N VAL A 221 -40.54 -12.73 -9.24
CA VAL A 221 -40.43 -11.50 -8.44
C VAL A 221 -40.02 -11.81 -7.00
N ASP A 222 -40.57 -12.85 -6.38
CA ASP A 222 -40.17 -13.29 -5.03
C ASP A 222 -38.68 -13.67 -4.99
N ALA A 223 -38.18 -14.36 -6.02
CA ALA A 223 -36.75 -14.68 -6.14
C ALA A 223 -35.88 -13.43 -6.42
N TYR A 224 -36.43 -12.41 -7.08
CA TYR A 224 -35.72 -11.18 -7.38
C TYR A 224 -35.59 -10.25 -6.16
N LEU A 225 -36.66 -10.09 -5.37
CA LEU A 225 -36.71 -9.24 -4.18
C LEU A 225 -36.17 -9.98 -2.94
N THR A 226 -34.86 -10.15 -2.86
CA THR A 226 -34.20 -10.83 -1.73
C THR A 226 -33.98 -9.90 -0.53
N GLU A 227 -33.96 -10.49 0.68
CA GLU A 227 -33.67 -9.75 1.93
C GLU A 227 -32.28 -9.08 1.93
N GLU A 228 -31.34 -9.63 1.15
CA GLU A 228 -30.01 -9.07 0.92
C GLU A 228 -30.01 -7.71 0.20
N LEU A 229 -31.13 -7.29 -0.39
CA LEU A 229 -31.30 -5.94 -0.93
C LEU A 229 -31.48 -4.90 0.19
N HIS A 230 -31.88 -5.32 1.40
CA HIS A 230 -32.17 -4.48 2.55
C HIS A 230 -31.01 -4.41 3.58
N ARG A 231 -29.77 -4.22 3.11
CA ARG A 231 -28.56 -4.29 3.97
C ARG A 231 -28.45 -3.18 5.02
N ASN A 232 -28.96 -2.00 4.71
CA ASN A 232 -28.93 -0.84 5.60
C ASN A 232 -30.33 -0.62 6.13
N ARG A 233 -30.64 -1.14 7.32
CA ARG A 233 -31.89 -0.84 8.04
C ARG A 233 -31.61 0.27 9.04
N SER A 234 -32.46 1.28 9.08
CA SER A 234 -32.47 2.28 10.15
C SER A 234 -33.80 2.21 10.90
N ASP A 235 -33.75 2.18 12.24
CA ASP A 235 -34.94 2.29 13.07
C ASP A 235 -35.56 3.68 12.96
N ASP A 236 -36.89 3.80 13.02
CA ASP A 236 -37.60 5.09 12.97
C ASP A 236 -37.17 6.06 14.08
N GLY A 237 -36.57 5.53 15.15
CA GLY A 237 -35.99 6.28 16.26
C GLY A 237 -34.63 6.93 16.01
N GLU A 238 -33.99 6.74 14.84
CA GLU A 238 -32.67 7.30 14.49
C GLU A 238 -32.74 8.64 13.75
N LEU A 239 -33.90 9.06 13.24
CA LEU A 239 -34.16 10.44 12.80
C LEU A 239 -34.37 11.38 14.01
N ARG A 240 -33.53 11.25 15.05
CA ARG A 240 -33.58 12.16 16.20
C ARG A 240 -33.15 13.54 15.73
N PRO A 241 -33.95 14.60 15.95
CA PRO A 241 -33.53 15.94 15.62
C PRO A 241 -32.24 16.26 16.38
N THR A 242 -31.14 16.49 15.67
CA THR A 242 -29.88 16.93 16.29
C THR A 242 -29.88 18.45 16.54
N GLY A 243 -31.03 19.10 16.34
CA GLY A 243 -31.20 20.55 16.38
C GLY A 243 -30.85 21.27 15.07
N ARG A 244 -30.51 20.52 14.00
CA ARG A 244 -30.23 21.08 12.67
C ARG A 244 -31.53 21.14 11.85
N PRO A 245 -31.81 22.25 11.12
CA PRO A 245 -33.00 22.36 10.27
C PRO A 245 -33.11 21.24 9.22
N GLN A 246 -31.97 20.78 8.69
CA GLN A 246 -31.92 19.71 7.67
C GLN A 246 -32.55 18.39 8.16
N ASP A 247 -32.34 18.01 9.42
CA ASP A 247 -32.91 16.78 9.96
C ASP A 247 -34.44 16.85 9.98
N GLU A 248 -34.98 18.04 10.30
CA GLU A 248 -36.42 18.29 10.30
C GLU A 248 -36.98 18.28 8.88
N TRP A 249 -36.32 18.94 7.92
CA TRP A 249 -36.76 18.96 6.52
C TRP A 249 -36.80 17.56 5.90
N VAL A 250 -35.76 16.77 6.16
CA VAL A 250 -35.64 15.40 5.65
C VAL A 250 -36.72 14.49 6.24
N ARG A 251 -36.93 14.57 7.56
CA ARG A 251 -37.98 13.81 8.26
C ARG A 251 -39.38 14.22 7.80
N GLU A 252 -39.61 15.53 7.66
CA GLU A 252 -40.89 16.08 7.23
C GLU A 252 -41.20 15.69 5.79
N ALA A 253 -40.25 15.85 4.87
CA ALA A 253 -40.42 15.45 3.47
C ALA A 253 -40.73 13.96 3.34
N TYR A 254 -40.03 13.09 4.07
CA TYR A 254 -40.30 11.65 4.05
C TYR A 254 -41.72 11.36 4.58
N ALA A 255 -42.10 11.94 5.72
CA ALA A 255 -43.42 11.73 6.31
C ALA A 255 -44.57 12.20 5.41
N LEU A 256 -44.40 13.36 4.76
CA LEU A 256 -45.39 13.92 3.82
C LEU A 256 -45.56 13.08 2.56
N LEU A 257 -44.47 12.46 2.07
CA LEU A 257 -44.51 11.66 0.84
C LEU A 257 -44.92 10.21 1.08
N ALA A 258 -44.57 9.64 2.24
CA ALA A 258 -44.89 8.26 2.60
C ALA A 258 -46.28 8.10 3.25
N GLY A 259 -46.83 9.17 3.82
CA GLY A 259 -48.04 9.14 4.63
C GLY A 259 -49.33 9.45 3.86
N GLU A 260 -50.44 9.39 4.60
CA GLU A 260 -51.76 9.82 4.15
C GLU A 260 -52.17 11.13 4.86
N PRO A 261 -52.81 12.09 4.15
CA PRO A 261 -53.17 12.02 2.74
C PRO A 261 -51.94 12.11 1.82
N GLY A 262 -51.98 11.46 0.66
CA GLY A 262 -50.84 11.38 -0.26
C GLY A 262 -50.31 12.73 -0.79
N PRO A 263 -49.21 12.73 -1.57
CA PRO A 263 -48.46 13.94 -1.95
C PRO A 263 -49.22 14.94 -2.82
N ASP A 264 -50.39 14.55 -3.34
CA ASP A 264 -51.24 15.40 -4.16
C ASP A 264 -52.27 16.22 -3.37
N ALA A 265 -52.42 15.95 -2.07
CA ALA A 265 -53.29 16.74 -1.20
C ALA A 265 -52.81 18.20 -1.13
N PRO A 266 -53.72 19.20 -1.24
CA PRO A 266 -53.35 20.62 -1.26
C PRO A 266 -52.49 21.06 -0.07
N GLU A 267 -52.80 20.58 1.13
CA GLU A 267 -52.08 20.86 2.37
C GLU A 267 -50.67 20.24 2.38
N VAL A 268 -50.51 19.05 1.80
CA VAL A 268 -49.21 18.38 1.68
C VAL A 268 -48.35 19.11 0.66
N ARG A 269 -48.91 19.48 -0.50
CA ARG A 269 -48.21 20.27 -1.52
C ARG A 269 -47.73 21.61 -0.98
N ALA A 270 -48.57 22.32 -0.22
CA ALA A 270 -48.21 23.61 0.37
C ALA A 270 -47.02 23.47 1.33
N ARG A 271 -46.97 22.40 2.13
CA ARG A 271 -45.84 22.12 3.02
C ARG A 271 -44.58 21.72 2.26
N LEU A 272 -44.68 20.88 1.24
CA LEU A 272 -43.56 20.51 0.38
C LEU A 272 -42.98 21.73 -0.36
N ASP A 273 -43.82 22.68 -0.77
CA ASP A 273 -43.36 23.95 -1.35
C ASP A 273 -42.65 24.84 -0.33
N ALA A 274 -43.14 24.91 0.91
CA ALA A 274 -42.46 25.63 1.99
C ALA A 274 -41.08 25.00 2.29
N LEU A 275 -40.99 23.67 2.37
CA LEU A 275 -39.75 22.93 2.55
C LEU A 275 -38.76 23.18 1.42
N ARG A 276 -39.21 23.06 0.16
CA ARG A 276 -38.37 23.31 -1.02
C ARG A 276 -37.86 24.73 -1.05
N LYS A 277 -38.70 25.72 -0.73
CA LYS A 277 -38.29 27.12 -0.65
C LYS A 277 -37.23 27.34 0.45
N ALA A 278 -37.46 26.81 1.65
CA ALA A 278 -36.51 26.94 2.76
C ALA A 278 -35.16 26.28 2.43
N PHE A 279 -35.19 25.11 1.77
CA PHE A 279 -33.98 24.43 1.32
C PHE A 279 -33.26 25.19 0.20
N ASP A 280 -33.97 25.74 -0.79
CA ASP A 280 -33.40 26.57 -1.84
C ASP A 280 -32.73 27.84 -1.26
N GLU A 281 -33.36 28.50 -0.29
CA GLU A 281 -32.78 29.68 0.39
C GLU A 281 -31.50 29.33 1.15
N ALA A 282 -31.46 28.18 1.82
CA ALA A 282 -30.26 27.69 2.49
C ALA A 282 -29.16 27.33 1.49
N CYS A 283 -29.47 26.63 0.41
CA CYS A 283 -28.51 26.35 -0.67
C CYS A 283 -27.94 27.65 -1.23
N HIS A 284 -28.79 28.63 -1.56
CA HIS A 284 -28.33 29.93 -2.08
C HIS A 284 -27.35 30.65 -1.13
N ALA A 285 -27.58 30.56 0.19
CA ALA A 285 -26.71 31.19 1.18
C ALA A 285 -25.35 30.47 1.35
N TYR A 286 -25.32 29.14 1.26
CA TYR A 286 -24.12 28.35 1.60
C TYR A 286 -23.33 27.83 0.39
N MET A 287 -23.97 27.60 -0.76
CA MET A 287 -23.32 27.05 -1.95
C MET A 287 -22.17 27.90 -2.49
N PRO A 288 -22.20 29.25 -2.47
CA PRO A 288 -21.04 30.04 -2.86
C PRO A 288 -19.79 29.73 -2.02
N VAL A 289 -19.95 29.54 -0.70
CA VAL A 289 -18.85 29.19 0.21
C VAL A 289 -18.37 27.76 -0.05
N VAL A 290 -19.29 26.82 -0.28
CA VAL A 290 -18.96 25.44 -0.65
C VAL A 290 -18.14 25.42 -1.95
N HIS A 291 -18.61 26.09 -2.99
CA HIS A 291 -17.89 26.18 -4.27
C HIS A 291 -16.53 26.88 -4.15
N GLU A 292 -16.38 27.88 -3.29
CA GLU A 292 -15.07 28.51 -3.02
C GLU A 292 -14.10 27.53 -2.34
N ILE A 293 -14.57 26.75 -1.38
CA ILE A 293 -13.77 25.73 -0.70
C ILE A 293 -13.41 24.60 -1.67
N GLU A 294 -14.37 24.09 -2.44
CA GLU A 294 -14.14 23.06 -3.45
C GLU A 294 -13.19 23.53 -4.54
N GLY A 295 -13.32 24.79 -4.99
CA GLY A 295 -12.42 25.41 -5.96
C GLY A 295 -10.98 25.46 -5.45
N ARG A 296 -10.78 25.85 -4.17
CA ARG A 296 -9.44 25.82 -3.53
C ARG A 296 -8.90 24.41 -3.42
N LEU A 297 -9.67 23.47 -2.89
CA LEU A 297 -9.26 22.08 -2.76
C LEU A 297 -8.94 21.44 -4.12
N GLN A 298 -9.68 21.82 -5.16
CA GLN A 298 -9.45 21.35 -6.52
C GLN A 298 -8.16 21.95 -7.13
N ALA A 299 -7.88 23.23 -6.85
CA ALA A 299 -6.62 23.87 -7.22
C ALA A 299 -5.44 23.20 -6.52
N ASP A 300 -5.51 22.99 -5.20
CA ASP A 300 -4.49 22.30 -4.41
C ASP A 300 -4.26 20.87 -4.92
N ARG A 301 -5.34 20.14 -5.25
CA ARG A 301 -5.25 18.79 -5.82
C ARG A 301 -4.56 18.79 -7.19
N ASN A 302 -4.85 19.78 -8.02
CA ASN A 302 -4.21 19.89 -9.33
C ASN A 302 -2.72 20.25 -9.20
N ASP A 303 -2.38 21.13 -8.26
CA ASP A 303 -0.99 21.49 -7.95
C ASP A 303 -0.20 20.27 -7.44
N LEU A 304 -0.75 19.53 -6.47
CA LEU A 304 -0.15 18.27 -5.98
C LEU A 304 0.01 17.22 -7.10
N LYS A 305 -0.94 17.12 -8.03
CA LYS A 305 -0.81 16.23 -9.20
C LYS A 305 0.31 16.67 -10.12
N ALA A 306 0.48 17.97 -10.35
CA ALA A 306 1.56 18.50 -11.16
C ALA A 306 2.92 18.22 -10.50
N GLN A 307 3.05 18.52 -9.20
CA GLN A 307 4.25 18.21 -8.41
C GLN A 307 4.60 16.72 -8.43
N LEU A 308 3.59 15.84 -8.33
CA LEU A 308 3.81 14.39 -8.43
C LEU A 308 4.28 13.96 -9.82
N ALA A 309 3.76 14.58 -10.88
CA ALA A 309 4.22 14.31 -12.25
C ALA A 309 5.67 14.76 -12.46
N ASP A 310 6.05 15.91 -11.89
CA ASP A 310 7.44 16.41 -11.92
C ASP A 310 8.39 15.46 -11.18
N ALA A 311 8.05 15.08 -9.94
CA ALA A 311 8.86 14.14 -9.17
C ALA A 311 9.03 12.78 -9.87
N ARG A 312 8.00 12.31 -10.58
CA ARG A 312 8.10 11.08 -11.40
C ARG A 312 9.09 11.23 -12.55
N ARG A 313 9.07 12.37 -13.26
CA ARG A 313 10.02 12.66 -14.34
C ARG A 313 11.46 12.73 -13.84
N GLU A 314 11.68 13.35 -12.68
CA GLU A 314 13.01 13.39 -12.06
C GLU A 314 13.51 12.00 -11.64
N LEU A 315 12.62 11.15 -11.12
CA LEU A 315 12.94 9.77 -10.77
C LEU A 315 13.30 8.94 -12.02
N GLU A 316 12.52 9.07 -13.10
CA GLU A 316 12.79 8.41 -14.38
C GLU A 316 14.14 8.85 -14.96
N ALA A 317 14.43 10.15 -14.96
CA ALA A 317 15.70 10.69 -15.42
C ALA A 317 16.89 10.19 -14.57
N SER A 318 16.72 10.15 -13.24
CA SER A 318 17.74 9.64 -12.32
C SER A 318 17.99 8.14 -12.53
N THR A 319 16.94 7.36 -12.77
CA THR A 319 17.03 5.93 -13.06
C THR A 319 17.79 5.69 -14.37
N ALA A 320 17.44 6.43 -15.44
CA ALA A 320 18.14 6.35 -16.72
C ALA A 320 19.63 6.70 -16.59
N ARG A 321 19.97 7.69 -15.74
CA ARG A 321 21.36 8.06 -15.47
C ARG A 321 22.12 6.96 -14.71
N ILE A 322 21.48 6.29 -13.76
CA ILE A 322 22.06 5.15 -13.05
C ILE A 322 22.34 4.01 -14.05
N ASP A 323 21.39 3.69 -14.92
CA ASP A 323 21.55 2.63 -15.93
C ASP A 323 22.69 2.93 -16.92
N GLU A 324 22.88 4.20 -17.28
CA GLU A 324 24.03 4.64 -18.07
C GLU A 324 25.36 4.45 -17.32
N LEU A 325 25.44 4.87 -16.07
CA LEU A 325 26.65 4.69 -15.25
C LEU A 325 26.99 3.22 -15.03
N VAL A 326 25.98 2.36 -14.84
CA VAL A 326 26.18 0.91 -14.72
C VAL A 326 26.73 0.33 -16.02
N ARG A 327 26.20 0.74 -17.19
CA ARG A 327 26.74 0.32 -18.50
C ARG A 327 28.18 0.78 -18.71
N GLU A 328 28.50 2.03 -18.38
CA GLU A 328 29.87 2.54 -18.48
C GLU A 328 30.84 1.79 -17.57
N ALA A 329 30.44 1.51 -16.33
CA ALA A 329 31.24 0.74 -15.38
C ALA A 329 31.47 -0.70 -15.88
N GLY A 330 30.42 -1.35 -16.41
CA GLY A 330 30.51 -2.68 -17.02
C GLY A 330 31.49 -2.71 -18.19
N ALA A 331 31.41 -1.74 -19.11
CA ALA A 331 32.32 -1.64 -20.25
C ALA A 331 33.79 -1.42 -19.82
N ARG A 332 34.03 -0.61 -18.78
CA ARG A 332 35.38 -0.40 -18.23
C ARG A 332 35.95 -1.68 -17.62
N GLU A 333 35.13 -2.44 -16.89
CA GLU A 333 35.57 -3.71 -16.30
C GLU A 333 35.83 -4.76 -17.39
N GLU A 334 34.99 -4.86 -18.42
CA GLU A 334 35.25 -5.75 -19.56
C GLU A 334 36.55 -5.41 -20.29
N ALA A 335 36.81 -4.13 -20.54
CA ALA A 335 38.07 -3.67 -21.15
C ALA A 335 39.29 -4.02 -20.29
N ARG A 336 39.19 -3.83 -18.97
CA ARG A 336 40.24 -4.19 -18.01
C ARG A 336 40.49 -5.71 -18.00
N GLN A 337 39.44 -6.52 -18.03
CA GLN A 337 39.54 -7.98 -18.10
C GLN A 337 40.16 -8.46 -19.42
N ALA A 338 39.80 -7.83 -20.54
CA ALA A 338 40.40 -8.14 -21.85
C ALA A 338 41.91 -7.82 -21.87
N GLU A 339 42.32 -6.68 -21.32
CA GLU A 339 43.73 -6.30 -21.20
C GLU A 339 44.50 -7.27 -20.29
N LEU A 340 43.91 -7.70 -19.17
CA LEU A 340 44.51 -8.70 -18.29
C LEU A 340 44.73 -10.04 -19.02
N ARG A 341 43.69 -10.55 -19.70
CA ARG A 341 43.76 -11.78 -20.50
C ARG A 341 44.82 -11.70 -21.59
N LYS A 342 44.96 -10.54 -22.23
CA LYS A 342 46.00 -10.31 -23.24
C LYS A 342 47.39 -10.42 -22.63
N ARG A 343 47.64 -9.74 -21.50
CA ARG A 343 48.94 -9.81 -20.79
C ARG A 343 49.27 -11.23 -20.33
N GLU A 344 48.29 -11.97 -19.85
CA GLU A 344 48.45 -13.38 -19.48
C GLU A 344 48.80 -14.24 -20.71
N ALA A 345 48.11 -14.04 -21.83
CA ALA A 345 48.40 -14.74 -23.08
C ALA A 345 49.81 -14.41 -23.61
N ASP A 346 50.21 -13.14 -23.60
CA ASP A 346 51.54 -12.69 -24.01
C ASP A 346 52.64 -13.30 -23.12
N SER A 347 52.42 -13.34 -21.80
CA SER A 347 53.34 -13.97 -20.85
C SER A 347 53.46 -15.49 -21.07
N LEU A 348 52.34 -16.17 -21.32
CA LEU A 348 52.34 -17.60 -21.64
C LEU A 348 53.05 -17.89 -22.96
N ALA A 349 52.83 -17.06 -23.99
CA ALA A 349 53.51 -17.18 -25.28
C ALA A 349 55.03 -17.00 -25.13
N GLN A 350 55.48 -16.02 -24.34
CA GLN A 350 56.90 -15.83 -24.06
C GLN A 350 57.52 -17.05 -23.36
N ARG A 351 56.86 -17.58 -22.31
CA ARG A 351 57.32 -18.79 -21.62
C ARG A 351 57.36 -20.01 -22.53
N ALA A 352 56.40 -20.14 -23.44
CA ALA A 352 56.38 -21.22 -24.43
C ALA A 352 57.57 -21.10 -25.40
N ALA A 353 57.87 -19.89 -25.88
CA ALA A 353 59.01 -19.65 -26.77
C ALA A 353 60.36 -19.91 -26.06
N GLU A 354 60.49 -19.51 -24.79
CA GLU A 354 61.67 -19.82 -23.97
C GLU A 354 61.84 -21.33 -23.77
N ALA A 355 60.77 -22.05 -23.47
CA ALA A 355 60.77 -23.50 -23.32
C ALA A 355 61.13 -24.21 -24.63
N GLU A 356 60.62 -23.75 -25.77
CA GLU A 356 60.94 -24.29 -27.10
C GLU A 356 62.42 -24.06 -27.46
N ALA A 357 62.94 -22.86 -27.20
CA ALA A 357 64.36 -22.56 -27.41
C ALA A 357 65.26 -23.41 -26.50
N GLN A 358 64.84 -23.67 -25.26
CA GLN A 358 65.56 -24.56 -24.35
C GLN A 358 65.51 -26.02 -24.83
N ALA A 359 64.36 -26.49 -25.32
CA ALA A 359 64.22 -27.82 -25.90
C ALA A 359 65.12 -28.01 -27.13
N GLN A 360 65.21 -27.00 -28.00
CA GLN A 360 66.12 -27.01 -29.15
C GLN A 360 67.59 -27.11 -28.73
N ARG A 361 68.04 -26.32 -27.75
CA ARG A 361 69.41 -26.44 -27.21
C ARG A 361 69.69 -27.81 -26.61
N LEU A 362 68.73 -28.37 -25.87
CA LEU A 362 68.87 -29.73 -25.32
C LEU A 362 68.98 -30.78 -26.43
N ALA A 363 68.23 -30.62 -27.53
CA ALA A 363 68.35 -31.50 -28.70
C ALA A 363 69.72 -31.38 -29.38
N GLU A 364 70.27 -30.17 -29.54
CA GLU A 364 71.62 -29.95 -30.06
C GLU A 364 72.69 -30.59 -29.17
N VAL A 365 72.59 -30.42 -27.86
CA VAL A 365 73.50 -31.04 -26.89
C VAL A 365 73.40 -32.57 -26.96
N ALA A 366 72.19 -33.12 -27.04
CA ALA A 366 71.99 -34.56 -27.18
C ALA A 366 72.63 -35.11 -28.47
N GLN A 367 72.47 -34.39 -29.59
CA GLN A 367 73.09 -34.76 -30.87
C GLN A 367 74.62 -34.68 -30.81
N ALA A 368 75.17 -33.64 -30.18
CA ALA A 368 76.62 -33.51 -29.97
C ALA A 368 77.18 -34.62 -29.07
N LEU A 369 76.44 -35.00 -28.02
CA LEU A 369 76.80 -36.10 -27.14
C LEU A 369 76.84 -37.43 -27.89
N GLN A 370 75.82 -37.70 -28.73
CA GLN A 370 75.77 -38.89 -29.57
C GLN A 370 76.97 -38.95 -30.53
N LEU A 371 77.29 -37.83 -31.19
CA LEU A 371 78.45 -37.76 -32.10
C LEU A 371 79.78 -37.95 -31.34
N ALA A 372 79.89 -37.42 -30.12
CA ALA A 372 81.05 -37.61 -29.26
C ALA A 372 81.18 -39.08 -28.81
N GLU A 373 80.07 -39.74 -28.51
CA GLU A 373 80.04 -41.17 -28.15
C GLU A 373 80.46 -42.04 -29.34
N GLU A 374 79.95 -41.79 -30.54
CA GLU A 374 80.39 -42.47 -31.77
C GLU A 374 81.88 -42.27 -32.05
N ARG A 375 82.41 -41.06 -31.82
CA ARG A 375 83.85 -40.77 -31.93
C ARG A 375 84.67 -41.51 -30.88
N ALA A 376 84.21 -41.54 -29.63
CA ALA A 376 84.88 -42.26 -28.55
C ALA A 376 84.93 -43.76 -28.84
N GLN A 377 83.83 -44.34 -29.35
CA GLN A 377 83.79 -45.74 -29.78
C GLN A 377 84.76 -46.02 -30.94
N ARG A 378 84.84 -45.12 -31.93
CA ARG A 378 85.82 -45.25 -33.03
C ARG A 378 87.26 -45.18 -32.52
N LEU A 379 87.59 -44.20 -31.68
CA LEU A 379 88.92 -44.05 -31.09
C LEU A 379 89.30 -45.24 -30.21
N ALA A 380 88.36 -45.79 -29.43
CA ALA A 380 88.57 -46.99 -28.65
C ALA A 380 88.88 -48.20 -29.55
N LYS A 381 88.19 -48.33 -30.69
CA LYS A 381 88.44 -49.39 -31.68
C LYS A 381 89.82 -49.23 -32.35
N GLU A 382 90.20 -48.00 -32.70
CA GLU A 382 91.54 -47.68 -33.24
C GLU A 382 92.65 -47.93 -32.22
N GLN A 383 92.45 -47.56 -30.94
CA GLN A 383 93.39 -47.87 -29.87
C GLN A 383 93.51 -49.37 -29.65
N ALA A 384 92.41 -50.11 -29.62
CA ALA A 384 92.44 -51.57 -29.51
C ALA A 384 93.22 -52.21 -30.68
N GLN A 385 93.05 -51.68 -31.89
CA GLN A 385 93.81 -52.13 -33.05
C GLN A 385 95.30 -51.79 -32.94
N ARG A 386 95.67 -50.57 -32.53
CA ARG A 386 97.07 -50.20 -32.28
C ARG A 386 97.72 -51.01 -31.18
N VAL A 387 96.97 -51.33 -30.11
CA VAL A 387 97.46 -52.22 -29.03
C VAL A 387 97.68 -53.63 -29.58
N ALA A 388 96.79 -54.14 -30.43
CA ALA A 388 96.98 -55.44 -31.08
C ALA A 388 98.19 -55.45 -32.05
N GLU A 389 98.38 -54.39 -32.84
CA GLU A 389 99.54 -54.21 -33.72
C GLU A 389 100.84 -54.07 -32.91
N ALA A 390 100.83 -53.33 -31.80
CA ALA A 390 101.96 -53.20 -30.88
C ALA A 390 102.28 -54.53 -30.20
N ALA A 391 101.27 -55.31 -29.79
CA ALA A 391 101.46 -56.64 -29.24
C ALA A 391 102.05 -57.61 -30.28
N GLN A 392 101.61 -57.56 -31.54
CA GLN A 392 102.22 -58.31 -32.63
C GLN A 392 103.67 -57.88 -32.90
N ALA A 393 103.95 -56.57 -32.90
CA ALA A 393 105.29 -56.04 -33.08
C ALA A 393 106.20 -56.44 -31.91
N GLN A 394 105.68 -56.45 -30.68
CA GLN A 394 106.39 -56.92 -29.49
C GLN A 394 106.64 -58.42 -29.55
N GLN A 395 105.68 -59.23 -29.99
CA GLN A 395 105.88 -60.67 -30.19
C GLN A 395 106.94 -60.95 -31.27
N LEU A 396 106.93 -60.19 -32.38
CA LEU A 396 107.94 -60.28 -33.43
C LEU A 396 109.31 -59.77 -32.93
N ALA A 397 109.32 -58.76 -32.05
CA ALA A 397 110.53 -58.26 -31.39
C ALA A 397 111.07 -59.28 -30.38
N GLU A 398 110.23 -60.00 -29.65
CA GLU A 398 110.60 -61.11 -28.77
C GLU A 398 111.14 -62.30 -29.56
N GLU A 399 110.54 -62.68 -30.69
CA GLU A 399 111.09 -63.71 -31.58
C GLU A 399 112.45 -63.28 -32.15
N ARG A 400 112.59 -62.00 -32.55
CA ARG A 400 113.87 -61.44 -32.98
C ARG A 400 114.86 -61.36 -31.83
N ALA A 401 114.45 -61.03 -30.62
CA ALA A 401 115.28 -60.98 -29.42
C ALA A 401 115.68 -62.38 -28.97
N GLN A 402 114.87 -63.42 -29.20
CA GLN A 402 115.27 -64.82 -28.97
C GLN A 402 116.28 -65.29 -30.03
N ARG A 403 116.13 -64.86 -31.29
CA ARG A 403 117.15 -65.08 -32.34
C ARG A 403 118.43 -64.30 -32.06
N LEU A 404 118.30 -63.06 -31.58
CA LEU A 404 119.41 -62.21 -31.18
C LEU A 404 120.08 -62.79 -29.94
N ALA A 405 119.34 -63.24 -28.93
CA ALA A 405 119.86 -63.91 -27.74
C ALA A 405 120.62 -65.20 -28.09
N LYS A 406 120.18 -65.97 -29.10
CA LYS A 406 120.96 -67.09 -29.65
C LYS A 406 122.24 -66.63 -30.36
N ALA A 407 122.21 -65.50 -31.07
CA ALA A 407 123.38 -64.91 -31.70
C ALA A 407 124.31 -64.21 -30.69
N GLU A 408 123.75 -63.67 -29.61
CA GLU A 408 124.42 -63.02 -28.48
C GLU A 408 124.97 -64.06 -27.51
N GLN A 409 124.41 -65.27 -27.40
CA GLN A 409 125.07 -66.38 -26.71
C GLN A 409 126.34 -66.81 -27.47
N ALA A 410 126.31 -66.76 -28.81
CA ALA A 410 127.47 -66.98 -29.66
C ALA A 410 128.47 -65.80 -29.64
N LEU A 411 128.00 -64.57 -29.36
CA LEU A 411 128.81 -63.36 -29.25
C LEU A 411 129.32 -63.10 -27.80
N GLN A 412 128.61 -63.52 -26.76
CA GLN A 412 129.00 -63.43 -25.33
C GLN A 412 130.17 -64.37 -25.03
N GLN A 413 130.24 -65.54 -25.68
CA GLN A 413 131.45 -66.36 -25.70
C GLN A 413 132.66 -65.63 -26.32
N SER A 414 132.41 -64.59 -27.14
CA SER A 414 133.40 -63.72 -27.79
C SER A 414 133.62 -62.38 -27.05
N GLU A 415 132.68 -61.92 -26.23
CA GLU A 415 132.68 -60.62 -25.54
C GLU A 415 132.98 -60.70 -24.03
N GLU A 416 132.88 -61.87 -23.38
CA GLU A 416 133.54 -62.13 -22.07
C GLU A 416 135.08 -62.00 -22.19
N ARG A 417 135.61 -62.16 -23.41
CA ARG A 417 136.99 -61.83 -23.77
C ARG A 417 137.26 -60.31 -23.92
N ALA A 418 136.23 -59.48 -24.05
CA ALA A 418 136.37 -58.07 -24.41
C ALA A 418 135.93 -57.10 -23.30
N ARG A 419 135.07 -57.51 -22.37
CA ARG A 419 134.62 -56.67 -21.22
C ARG A 419 135.41 -56.90 -19.92
N GLN A 420 136.59 -57.53 -20.03
CA GLN A 420 137.74 -57.22 -19.16
C GLN A 420 138.30 -55.81 -19.42
N LEU A 421 137.90 -55.16 -20.52
CA LEU A 421 138.15 -53.75 -20.74
C LEU A 421 136.91 -52.96 -20.30
N ALA A 422 137.01 -52.48 -19.06
CA ALA A 422 136.75 -51.09 -18.71
C ALA A 422 135.33 -50.60 -19.07
N ASP A 423 134.37 -50.58 -18.16
CA ASP A 423 134.52 -50.21 -16.74
C ASP A 423 135.31 -48.91 -16.53
N GLU A 424 135.23 -47.99 -17.50
CA GLU A 424 135.65 -46.60 -17.35
C GLU A 424 134.67 -45.61 -17.98
N GLN A 425 133.39 -45.65 -17.61
CA GLN A 425 132.61 -44.39 -17.46
C GLN A 425 131.25 -44.62 -16.79
N ALA A 426 131.32 -45.19 -15.59
CA ALA A 426 130.37 -44.85 -14.55
C ALA A 426 130.58 -43.39 -14.12
N ARG A 427 129.53 -42.56 -14.24
CA ARG A 427 129.02 -41.60 -13.23
C ARG A 427 128.03 -40.67 -13.92
N ALA A 428 126.71 -40.78 -13.74
CA ALA A 428 125.87 -40.64 -12.53
C ALA A 428 125.20 -39.26 -12.46
N GLY A 429 123.90 -39.27 -12.13
CA GLY A 429 123.08 -38.09 -11.77
C GLY A 429 121.63 -38.22 -12.28
N GLN A 430 120.80 -39.12 -11.72
CA GLN A 430 119.79 -38.83 -10.67
C GLN A 430 118.73 -37.80 -11.13
N ALA A 431 117.48 -38.18 -11.44
CA ALA A 431 116.35 -38.62 -10.59
C ALA A 431 115.24 -37.54 -10.72
N GLU A 432 114.23 -37.79 -11.55
CA GLU A 432 112.90 -38.25 -11.15
C GLU A 432 112.08 -37.24 -10.31
N THR A 433 110.91 -36.90 -10.89
CA THR A 433 109.61 -36.56 -10.29
C THR A 433 109.20 -35.09 -10.04
N ALA A 434 108.21 -34.66 -10.83
CA ALA A 434 107.06 -33.78 -10.49
C ALA A 434 106.20 -33.69 -11.78
N LEU A 435 104.95 -34.12 -11.93
CA LEU A 435 103.76 -34.12 -11.06
C LEU A 435 103.52 -32.79 -10.33
N GLU A 436 103.72 -31.67 -11.01
CA GLU A 436 103.33 -30.32 -10.57
C GLU A 436 102.96 -29.45 -11.80
N ALA A 437 101.98 -29.89 -12.59
CA ALA A 437 101.47 -29.10 -13.73
C ALA A 437 99.95 -29.19 -13.92
N GLU A 438 99.22 -29.57 -12.87
CA GLU A 438 97.75 -29.57 -12.78
C GLU A 438 97.28 -28.70 -11.59
N ARG A 439 98.08 -27.68 -11.20
CA ARG A 439 97.76 -26.73 -10.11
C ARG A 439 97.87 -25.27 -10.51
N VAL A 440 97.63 -24.94 -11.79
CA VAL A 440 97.63 -23.54 -12.29
C VAL A 440 96.36 -23.15 -13.06
N ARG A 441 95.39 -24.06 -13.25
CA ARG A 441 94.07 -23.70 -13.85
C ARG A 441 92.95 -23.42 -12.83
N ALA A 442 93.28 -23.42 -11.54
CA ALA A 442 92.33 -23.11 -10.47
C ALA A 442 92.35 -21.64 -10.01
N GLU A 443 93.29 -20.80 -10.47
CA GLU A 443 93.45 -19.42 -9.96
C GLU A 443 92.86 -18.32 -10.89
N ASP A 444 92.37 -18.65 -12.09
CA ASP A 444 91.74 -17.66 -13.01
C ASP A 444 90.20 -17.53 -12.86
N LEU A 445 89.59 -18.38 -12.04
CA LEU A 445 88.12 -18.38 -11.81
C LEU A 445 87.69 -17.66 -10.52
N GLU A 446 88.61 -17.37 -9.60
CA GLU A 446 88.32 -16.63 -8.35
C GLU A 446 88.40 -15.10 -8.49
N ALA A 447 89.01 -14.57 -9.56
CA ALA A 447 89.05 -13.13 -9.82
C ALA A 447 87.73 -12.60 -10.43
N ARG A 448 87.06 -13.39 -11.27
CA ARG A 448 85.82 -12.99 -11.97
C ARG A 448 84.56 -13.04 -11.10
N LEU A 449 84.64 -13.65 -9.92
CA LEU A 449 83.54 -13.74 -8.95
C LEU A 449 83.50 -12.58 -7.94
N ARG A 450 84.55 -11.74 -7.87
CA ARG A 450 84.60 -10.58 -6.95
C ARG A 450 84.05 -9.28 -7.56
N GLU A 451 84.06 -9.11 -8.87
CA GLU A 451 83.46 -7.92 -9.53
C GLU A 451 81.94 -8.01 -9.76
N ALA A 452 81.33 -9.20 -9.65
CA ALA A 452 79.88 -9.39 -9.79
C ALA A 452 79.09 -9.25 -8.47
N GLY A 453 79.79 -9.23 -7.32
CA GLY A 453 79.16 -9.18 -6.00
C GLY A 453 78.83 -7.77 -5.50
N GLU A 454 79.60 -6.75 -5.89
CA GLU A 454 79.41 -5.39 -5.36
C GLU A 454 78.32 -4.58 -6.09
N ALA A 455 77.88 -5.01 -7.28
CA ALA A 455 76.79 -4.38 -8.03
C ALA A 455 75.39 -4.92 -7.65
N ALA A 456 75.32 -6.10 -7.02
CA ALA A 456 74.06 -6.72 -6.60
C ALA A 456 73.57 -6.14 -5.26
N ASP A 457 74.47 -5.90 -4.31
CA ASP A 457 74.15 -5.39 -2.96
C ASP A 457 73.69 -3.91 -2.95
N ASP A 458 74.03 -3.13 -3.98
CA ASP A 458 73.75 -1.69 -4.07
C ASP A 458 72.43 -1.39 -4.80
N ALA A 459 71.95 -2.32 -5.63
CA ALA A 459 70.62 -2.31 -6.23
C ALA A 459 69.55 -2.84 -5.24
N GLU A 460 69.90 -3.84 -4.44
CA GLU A 460 68.99 -4.42 -3.44
C GLU A 460 68.68 -3.44 -2.29
N ARG A 461 69.66 -2.62 -1.87
CA ARG A 461 69.45 -1.56 -0.85
C ARG A 461 68.63 -0.36 -1.36
N ARG A 462 68.75 0.00 -2.65
CA ARG A 462 67.94 1.08 -3.26
C ARG A 462 66.49 0.65 -3.47
N HIS A 463 66.25 -0.60 -3.87
CA HIS A 463 64.89 -1.13 -4.02
C HIS A 463 64.22 -1.48 -2.69
N ALA A 464 64.95 -1.87 -1.64
CA ALA A 464 64.39 -2.05 -0.30
C ALA A 464 63.90 -0.72 0.30
N GLY A 465 64.65 0.38 0.11
CA GLY A 465 64.25 1.72 0.53
C GLY A 465 63.04 2.29 -0.22
N GLU A 466 62.95 2.06 -1.53
CA GLU A 466 61.77 2.44 -2.34
C GLU A 466 60.55 1.57 -2.05
N ILE A 467 60.72 0.27 -1.79
CA ILE A 467 59.63 -0.64 -1.43
C ILE A 467 59.11 -0.32 -0.01
N ASP A 468 59.97 0.03 0.94
CA ASP A 468 59.53 0.44 2.28
C ASP A 468 58.96 1.87 2.30
N ALA A 469 59.44 2.79 1.44
CA ALA A 469 58.82 4.09 1.22
C ALA A 469 57.46 3.97 0.49
N LEU A 470 57.34 3.07 -0.49
CA LEU A 470 56.07 2.76 -1.16
C LEU A 470 55.13 1.98 -0.25
N ARG A 471 55.61 1.10 0.64
CA ARG A 471 54.79 0.43 1.66
C ARG A 471 54.35 1.40 2.74
N ALA A 472 55.18 2.34 3.16
CA ALA A 472 54.80 3.40 4.09
C ALA A 472 53.83 4.40 3.44
N ALA A 473 54.03 4.76 2.17
CA ALA A 473 53.11 5.61 1.40
C ALA A 473 51.79 4.89 1.10
N ARG A 474 51.81 3.60 0.75
CA ARG A 474 50.62 2.78 0.53
C ARG A 474 49.91 2.44 1.84
N LYS A 475 50.63 2.32 2.96
CA LYS A 475 50.05 2.19 4.30
C LYS A 475 49.43 3.51 4.76
N ALA A 476 50.06 4.66 4.51
CA ALA A 476 49.47 5.97 4.76
C ALA A 476 48.29 6.27 3.83
N GLU A 477 48.32 5.80 2.57
CA GLU A 477 47.22 5.90 1.61
C GLU A 477 46.08 4.94 1.98
N VAL A 478 46.38 3.74 2.50
CA VAL A 478 45.38 2.80 3.05
C VAL A 478 44.82 3.32 4.38
N GLU A 479 45.62 3.92 5.25
CA GLU A 479 45.14 4.57 6.49
C GLU A 479 44.33 5.84 6.18
N ALA A 480 44.70 6.60 5.14
CA ALA A 480 43.92 7.73 4.64
C ALA A 480 42.64 7.28 3.92
N LEU A 481 42.68 6.19 3.15
CA LEU A 481 41.50 5.57 2.55
C LEU A 481 40.64 4.86 3.58
N GLN A 482 41.20 4.35 4.69
CA GLN A 482 40.46 3.82 5.83
C GLN A 482 39.85 4.94 6.66
N ALA A 483 40.53 6.09 6.82
CA ALA A 483 39.95 7.28 7.42
C ALA A 483 38.86 7.90 6.52
N GLN A 484 39.05 7.93 5.19
CA GLN A 484 38.03 8.33 4.22
C GLN A 484 36.91 7.29 4.11
N LEU A 485 37.18 6.00 4.33
CA LEU A 485 36.16 4.95 4.40
C LEU A 485 35.44 5.00 5.75
N GLU A 486 36.08 5.40 6.85
CA GLU A 486 35.43 5.66 8.14
C GLU A 486 34.64 6.96 8.13
N GLU A 487 35.10 7.99 7.42
CA GLU A 487 34.40 9.26 7.18
C GLU A 487 33.29 9.09 6.15
N ALA A 488 33.48 8.29 5.11
CA ALA A 488 32.43 7.87 4.19
C ALA A 488 31.47 6.88 4.88
N ASN A 489 31.91 6.02 5.80
CA ASN A 489 31.04 5.20 6.63
C ASN A 489 30.40 6.01 7.76
N ALA A 490 30.97 7.15 8.18
CA ALA A 490 30.36 8.11 9.08
C ALA A 490 29.35 8.98 8.32
N SER A 491 29.63 9.34 7.06
CA SER A 491 28.74 10.03 6.13
C SER A 491 27.63 9.11 5.64
N ILE A 492 27.91 7.82 5.45
CA ILE A 492 26.94 6.76 5.23
C ILE A 492 26.21 6.48 6.54
N ARG A 493 26.79 6.58 7.75
CA ARG A 493 26.04 6.53 9.02
C ARG A 493 25.21 7.80 9.29
N VAL A 494 25.61 8.95 8.76
CA VAL A 494 24.85 10.21 8.77
C VAL A 494 23.79 10.19 7.68
N ARG A 495 24.03 9.59 6.51
CA ARG A 495 23.06 9.40 5.41
C ARG A 495 22.13 8.22 5.63
N PHE A 496 22.56 7.15 6.30
CA PHE A 496 21.69 6.17 6.94
C PHE A 496 21.06 6.79 8.17
N GLY A 497 21.68 7.80 8.78
CA GLY A 497 21.11 8.66 9.80
C GLY A 497 20.00 9.55 9.24
N GLU A 498 20.12 10.06 8.00
CA GLU A 498 19.19 10.87 7.19
C GLU A 498 18.17 10.01 6.46
N THR A 499 18.52 8.78 6.08
CA THR A 499 17.58 7.76 5.60
C THR A 499 16.83 7.20 6.79
N ARG A 500 17.44 7.14 7.98
CA ARG A 500 16.80 6.91 9.26
C ARG A 500 16.06 8.15 9.76
N THR A 501 16.46 9.39 9.46
CA THR A 501 15.68 10.59 9.80
C THR A 501 14.57 10.81 8.79
N LEU A 502 14.69 10.35 7.54
CA LEU A 502 13.63 10.28 6.53
C LEU A 502 12.72 9.10 6.81
N THR A 503 13.25 7.97 7.29
CA THR A 503 12.42 6.85 7.78
C THR A 503 11.79 7.19 9.12
N GLU A 504 12.42 7.96 10.01
CA GLU A 504 11.88 8.50 11.26
C GLU A 504 11.00 9.72 10.99
N MET A 505 11.18 10.47 9.89
CA MET A 505 10.27 11.54 9.44
C MET A 505 9.09 10.95 8.71
N VAL A 506 9.25 9.86 7.96
CA VAL A 506 8.15 9.07 7.40
C VAL A 506 7.43 8.36 8.54
N PHE A 507 8.11 7.73 9.49
CA PHE A 507 7.49 7.21 10.71
C PHE A 507 6.92 8.33 11.59
N ALA A 508 7.50 9.52 11.63
CA ALA A 508 6.96 10.66 12.39
C ALA A 508 5.83 11.36 11.65
N LEU A 509 5.78 11.30 10.32
CA LEU A 509 4.69 11.77 9.46
C LEU A 509 3.56 10.74 9.47
N GLU A 510 3.85 9.45 9.43
CA GLU A 510 2.91 8.36 9.66
C GLU A 510 2.42 8.35 11.11
N ALA A 511 3.27 8.67 12.09
CA ALA A 511 2.88 8.88 13.47
C ALA A 511 2.16 10.21 13.68
N LYS A 512 2.43 11.27 12.88
CA LYS A 512 1.66 12.54 12.88
C LYS A 512 0.32 12.35 12.23
N VAL A 513 0.24 11.63 11.12
CA VAL A 513 -1.00 11.23 10.45
C VAL A 513 -1.77 10.34 11.41
N ALA A 514 -1.16 9.32 12.01
CA ALA A 514 -1.81 8.51 13.03
C ALA A 514 -2.16 9.31 14.29
N ALA A 515 -1.39 10.34 14.68
CA ALA A 515 -1.70 11.22 15.80
C ALA A 515 -2.78 12.24 15.46
N LEU A 516 -2.89 12.70 14.22
CA LEU A 516 -3.94 13.57 13.70
C LEU A 516 -5.22 12.79 13.45
N THR A 517 -5.12 11.55 13.01
CA THR A 517 -6.23 10.59 12.93
C THR A 517 -6.67 10.16 14.32
N ARG A 518 -5.75 9.98 15.27
CA ARG A 518 -6.09 9.77 16.70
C ARG A 518 -6.64 11.04 17.34
N ARG A 519 -6.17 12.23 16.97
CA ARG A 519 -6.71 13.51 17.46
C ARG A 519 -8.06 13.81 16.84
N GLY A 520 -8.27 13.43 15.58
CA GLY A 520 -9.57 13.42 14.92
C GLY A 520 -10.54 12.49 15.65
N ARG A 521 -10.11 11.25 15.95
CA ARG A 521 -10.89 10.30 16.76
C ARG A 521 -11.10 10.76 18.21
N GLU A 522 -10.09 11.30 18.89
CA GLU A 522 -10.20 11.89 20.24
C GLU A 522 -11.13 13.13 20.21
N LEU A 523 -11.13 13.93 19.14
CA LEU A 523 -12.04 15.06 18.99
C LEU A 523 -13.46 14.58 18.69
N GLU A 524 -13.63 13.52 17.90
CA GLU A 524 -14.92 12.87 17.66
C GLU A 524 -15.46 12.21 18.93
N GLU A 525 -14.61 11.56 19.72
CA GLU A 525 -14.96 10.98 21.02
C GLU A 525 -15.19 12.05 22.09
N ARG A 526 -14.44 13.15 22.10
CA ARG A 526 -14.71 14.31 22.98
C ARG A 526 -15.99 15.02 22.56
N LEU A 527 -16.29 15.08 21.26
CA LEU A 527 -17.54 15.60 20.74
C LEU A 527 -18.70 14.66 21.08
N ALA A 528 -18.50 13.34 21.02
CA ALA A 528 -19.48 12.34 21.45
C ALA A 528 -19.68 12.36 22.97
N ALA A 529 -18.62 12.52 23.76
CA ALA A 529 -18.69 12.65 25.22
C ALA A 529 -19.30 14.00 25.65
N ALA A 530 -19.01 15.08 24.94
CA ALA A 530 -19.65 16.38 25.16
C ALA A 530 -21.13 16.35 24.75
N ARG A 531 -21.48 15.64 23.67
CA ARG A 531 -22.87 15.36 23.27
C ARG A 531 -23.58 14.52 24.32
N HIS A 532 -22.94 13.47 24.83
CA HIS A 532 -23.54 12.62 25.85
C HIS A 532 -23.67 13.33 27.21
N ALA A 533 -22.70 14.17 27.58
CA ALA A 533 -22.79 15.04 28.75
C ALA A 533 -23.91 16.08 28.58
N ALA A 534 -24.03 16.70 27.40
CA ALA A 534 -25.13 17.60 27.07
C ALA A 534 -26.48 16.87 27.01
N GLU A 535 -26.52 15.58 26.64
CA GLU A 535 -27.72 14.74 26.69
C GLU A 535 -28.09 14.34 28.12
N LEU A 536 -27.12 14.07 28.99
CA LEU A 536 -27.35 13.83 30.42
C LEU A 536 -27.81 15.10 31.13
N GLU A 537 -27.22 16.26 30.81
CA GLU A 537 -27.62 17.56 31.33
C GLU A 537 -28.99 17.98 30.78
N SER A 538 -29.25 17.76 29.48
CA SER A 538 -30.56 17.94 28.85
C SER A 538 -31.60 16.94 29.39
N GLY A 539 -31.18 15.74 29.77
CA GLY A 539 -32.01 14.72 30.41
C GLY A 539 -32.37 15.09 31.85
N ALA A 540 -31.41 15.64 32.61
CA ALA A 540 -31.63 16.19 33.93
C ALA A 540 -32.54 17.44 33.88
N LEU A 541 -32.35 18.32 32.89
CA LEU A 541 -33.22 19.45 32.61
C LEU A 541 -34.61 19.01 32.14
N ARG A 542 -34.74 17.97 31.31
CA ARG A 542 -36.02 17.38 30.93
C ARG A 542 -36.74 16.76 32.12
N GLY A 543 -36.02 16.02 32.97
CA GLY A 543 -36.57 15.50 34.21
C GLY A 543 -37.03 16.61 35.17
N ALA A 544 -36.28 17.72 35.25
CA ALA A 544 -36.68 18.90 36.02
C ALA A 544 -37.90 19.62 35.42
N ILE A 545 -37.97 19.73 34.09
CA ILE A 545 -39.10 20.32 33.35
C ILE A 545 -40.34 19.43 33.46
N GLU A 546 -40.22 18.11 33.36
CA GLU A 546 -41.32 17.16 33.57
C GLU A 546 -41.80 17.17 35.02
N ALA A 547 -40.89 17.27 35.99
CA ALA A 547 -41.26 17.47 37.39
C ALA A 547 -42.01 18.80 37.61
N GLN A 548 -41.60 19.88 36.94
CA GLN A 548 -42.34 21.14 36.94
C GLN A 548 -43.67 21.04 36.20
N ARG A 549 -43.74 20.34 35.07
CA ARG A 549 -44.94 20.15 34.25
C ARG A 549 -45.97 19.30 34.97
N ALA A 550 -45.56 18.23 35.65
CA ALA A 550 -46.41 17.43 36.54
C ALA A 550 -46.87 18.24 37.77
N THR A 551 -46.11 19.25 38.19
CA THR A 551 -46.52 20.20 39.24
C THR A 551 -47.55 21.20 38.70
N ILE A 552 -47.35 21.72 37.48
CA ILE A 552 -48.29 22.61 36.79
C ILE A 552 -49.59 21.88 36.41
N GLU A 553 -49.52 20.62 35.98
CA GLU A 553 -50.69 19.78 35.70
C GLU A 553 -51.46 19.48 36.98
N ARG A 554 -50.77 19.23 38.10
CA ARG A 554 -51.43 19.12 39.41
C ARG A 554 -52.09 20.43 39.83
N LEU A 555 -51.45 21.58 39.60
CA LEU A 555 -52.03 22.91 39.87
C LEU A 555 -53.20 23.24 38.94
N ASN A 556 -53.14 22.87 37.66
CA ASN A 556 -54.20 23.06 36.67
C ASN A 556 -55.37 22.11 36.92
N HIS A 557 -55.11 20.87 37.32
CA HIS A 557 -56.13 19.94 37.79
C HIS A 557 -56.82 20.50 39.05
N TRP A 558 -56.06 21.11 39.95
CA TRP A 558 -56.60 21.83 41.11
C TRP A 558 -57.42 23.06 40.72
N GLY A 559 -56.95 23.87 39.77
CA GLY A 559 -57.65 25.05 39.25
C GLY A 559 -58.96 24.69 38.55
N ASN A 560 -58.96 23.60 37.79
CA ASN A 560 -60.16 23.05 37.15
C ASN A 560 -61.14 22.45 38.17
N ALA A 561 -60.63 21.84 39.25
CA ALA A 561 -61.47 21.38 40.36
C ALA A 561 -62.09 22.54 41.17
N LEU A 562 -61.38 23.68 41.27
CA LEU A 562 -61.88 24.94 41.85
C LEU A 562 -62.95 25.61 40.98
N LEU A 563 -62.78 25.59 39.65
CA LEU A 563 -63.73 26.14 38.68
C LEU A 563 -65.02 25.29 38.54
N ALA A 564 -64.98 24.01 38.90
CA ALA A 564 -66.11 23.08 38.82
C ALA A 564 -67.05 23.11 40.05
N GLY A 565 -66.94 24.09 40.94
CA GLY A 565 -67.94 24.33 41.99
C GLY A 565 -68.12 23.19 43.01
N ARG A 566 -67.09 22.36 43.23
CA ARG A 566 -67.07 21.39 44.34
C ARG A 566 -66.31 21.99 45.52
N THR A 567 -67.08 22.57 46.44
CA THR A 567 -66.53 23.16 47.66
C THR A 567 -65.94 22.12 48.61
N LEU A 568 -64.74 22.45 49.07
CA LEU A 568 -64.22 22.28 50.43
C LEU A 568 -64.14 20.85 51.01
N LYS A 569 -62.93 20.27 50.92
CA LYS A 569 -62.23 19.76 52.12
C LYS A 569 -60.71 19.67 51.89
N ALA A 570 -59.99 20.48 52.68
CA ALA A 570 -58.58 20.35 53.08
C ALA A 570 -57.51 20.50 51.96
N ALA A 571 -56.86 21.65 51.75
CA ALA A 571 -56.19 22.52 52.73
C ALA A 571 -55.33 21.75 53.74
N ARG A 572 -54.25 21.10 53.28
CA ARG A 572 -53.14 20.72 54.18
C ARG A 572 -51.75 20.39 53.57
N ILE A 573 -51.52 20.50 52.26
CA ILE A 573 -50.21 20.09 51.67
C ILE A 573 -49.64 21.17 50.75
N LEU A 574 -49.53 22.40 51.26
CA LEU A 574 -48.76 23.48 50.61
C LEU A 574 -48.00 24.30 51.68
N SER A 575 -47.28 23.61 52.56
CA SER A 575 -46.22 24.20 53.37
C SER A 575 -44.88 23.56 52.98
N GLY A 576 -44.20 24.14 52.02
CA GLY A 576 -42.87 23.69 51.60
C GLY A 576 -42.27 24.68 50.61
N ALA A 577 -41.66 25.74 51.15
CA ALA A 577 -40.94 26.78 50.43
C ALA A 577 -39.83 26.22 49.50
N PRO A 578 -39.47 26.92 48.41
CA PRO A 578 -38.32 26.53 47.59
C PRO A 578 -37.03 26.73 48.38
N ARG A 579 -36.28 25.65 48.59
CA ARG A 579 -34.88 25.69 49.04
C ARG A 579 -34.02 26.13 47.86
N GLU A 580 -33.21 27.17 48.10
CA GLU A 580 -32.06 27.55 47.30
C GLU A 580 -31.23 26.31 46.92
N MET A 581 -31.01 26.11 45.61
CA MET A 581 -30.07 25.10 45.13
C MET A 581 -28.80 25.81 44.67
N GLN A 582 -27.80 25.68 45.54
CA GLN A 582 -26.40 26.03 45.31
C GLN A 582 -25.85 25.29 44.10
N VAL A 583 -24.98 25.97 43.36
CA VAL A 583 -24.18 25.41 42.26
C VAL A 583 -23.03 24.55 42.85
N PRO A 584 -22.92 23.24 42.56
CA PRO A 584 -21.79 22.45 43.03
C PRO A 584 -20.59 22.51 42.09
N SER A 585 -19.49 22.98 42.69
CA SER A 585 -18.06 22.82 42.41
C SER A 585 -17.58 21.70 41.45
N LEU A 586 -16.53 22.04 40.69
CA LEU A 586 -15.61 21.16 39.94
C LEU A 586 -15.29 19.84 40.69
N ALA A 587 -15.75 18.71 40.14
CA ALA A 587 -15.47 17.38 40.69
C ALA A 587 -14.02 16.93 40.43
N LYS A 588 -13.43 16.28 41.44
CA LYS A 588 -12.08 15.69 41.45
C LYS A 588 -12.06 14.39 40.61
N LEU A 589 -10.90 13.99 40.11
CA LEU A 589 -10.71 12.80 39.24
C LEU A 589 -11.16 11.46 39.85
N ASP A 590 -11.45 11.40 41.16
CA ASP A 590 -11.80 10.17 41.88
C ASP A 590 -13.19 9.62 41.51
N ASP A 591 -14.10 10.44 40.97
CA ASP A 591 -15.47 10.05 40.64
C ASP A 591 -15.66 9.50 39.20
N VAL A 592 -14.58 9.31 38.44
CA VAL A 592 -14.65 8.77 37.07
C VAL A 592 -14.71 7.23 37.10
N PRO A 593 -15.74 6.58 36.52
CA PRO A 593 -15.84 5.12 36.49
C PRO A 593 -14.60 4.44 35.89
N ASP A 594 -14.16 3.32 36.45
CA ASP A 594 -12.91 2.62 36.07
C ASP A 594 -12.80 2.33 34.57
N GLU A 595 -13.92 1.96 33.92
CA GLU A 595 -13.97 1.74 32.47
C GLU A 595 -13.62 3.01 31.69
N GLN A 596 -14.19 4.14 32.10
CA GLN A 596 -13.93 5.41 31.46
C GLN A 596 -12.53 5.93 31.80
N LEU A 597 -12.01 5.60 32.98
CA LEU A 597 -10.65 5.90 33.39
C LEU A 597 -9.61 5.18 32.51
N LEU A 598 -9.83 3.89 32.22
CA LEU A 598 -8.94 3.12 31.34
C LEU A 598 -9.01 3.57 29.89
N ARG A 599 -10.21 3.82 29.35
CA ARG A 599 -10.39 4.31 27.97
C ARG A 599 -9.76 5.68 27.74
N LYS A 600 -9.83 6.55 28.75
CA LYS A 600 -9.16 7.86 28.72
C LYS A 600 -7.65 7.75 28.92
N SER A 601 -7.15 6.62 29.39
CA SER A 601 -5.72 6.40 29.57
C SER A 601 -5.06 6.02 28.24
N ARG A 602 -3.86 6.55 27.99
CA ARG A 602 -3.01 6.08 26.88
C ARG A 602 -2.28 4.76 27.18
N LEU A 603 -2.60 4.13 28.31
CA LEU A 603 -1.95 2.92 28.80
C LEU A 603 -2.76 1.67 28.48
N PHE A 604 -4.05 1.81 28.15
CA PHE A 604 -4.88 0.75 27.59
C PHE A 604 -4.98 0.92 26.08
N ASP A 605 -4.50 -0.07 25.31
CA ASP A 605 -4.56 -0.07 23.85
C ASP A 605 -5.49 -1.19 23.39
N GLU A 606 -6.74 -0.84 23.04
CA GLU A 606 -7.79 -1.79 22.66
C GLU A 606 -7.42 -2.62 21.42
N ALA A 607 -6.80 -1.99 20.42
CA ALA A 607 -6.41 -2.66 19.18
C ALA A 607 -5.27 -3.65 19.44
N TRP A 608 -4.27 -3.23 20.22
CA TRP A 608 -3.19 -4.12 20.65
C TRP A 608 -3.71 -5.28 21.50
N TYR A 609 -4.63 -5.00 22.43
CA TYR A 609 -5.20 -6.00 23.34
C TYR A 609 -5.98 -7.08 22.57
N LEU A 610 -6.81 -6.69 21.59
CA LEU A 610 -7.54 -7.65 20.74
C LEU A 610 -6.62 -8.43 19.80
N LEU A 611 -5.56 -7.79 19.27
CA LEU A 611 -4.57 -8.45 18.42
C LEU A 611 -3.73 -9.46 19.22
N ARG A 612 -3.36 -9.12 20.46
CA ARG A 612 -2.55 -9.96 21.35
C ARG A 612 -3.35 -11.11 21.94
N TYR A 613 -4.62 -10.88 22.26
CA TYR A 613 -5.51 -11.85 22.93
C TYR A 613 -6.69 -12.23 22.03
N GLY A 614 -6.42 -13.07 21.03
CA GLY A 614 -7.40 -13.50 20.03
C GLY A 614 -8.58 -14.32 20.57
N ASP A 615 -8.52 -14.79 21.83
CA ASP A 615 -9.66 -15.38 22.54
C ASP A 615 -10.73 -14.34 22.88
N VAL A 616 -10.33 -13.10 23.20
CA VAL A 616 -11.24 -11.97 23.46
C VAL A 616 -11.88 -11.51 22.15
N ALA A 617 -11.09 -11.40 21.07
CA ALA A 617 -11.57 -11.02 19.75
C ALA A 617 -12.63 -12.00 19.19
N ARG A 618 -12.41 -13.32 19.34
CA ARG A 618 -13.36 -14.33 18.85
C ARG A 618 -14.70 -14.35 19.58
N ARG A 619 -14.74 -13.86 20.83
CA ARG A 619 -15.97 -13.83 21.65
C ARG A 619 -16.73 -12.51 21.51
N ASN A 620 -16.22 -11.56 20.72
CA ASN A 620 -16.78 -10.23 20.53
C ASN A 620 -17.08 -9.50 21.86
N VAL A 621 -16.22 -9.71 22.87
CA VAL A 621 -16.32 -9.09 24.19
C VAL A 621 -15.51 -7.80 24.19
N ASP A 622 -16.06 -6.76 24.81
CA ASP A 622 -15.38 -5.48 24.97
C ASP A 622 -14.03 -5.64 25.71
N PRO A 623 -12.90 -5.19 25.12
CA PRO A 623 -11.57 -5.45 25.65
C PRO A 623 -11.29 -4.73 26.99
N VAL A 624 -11.86 -3.54 27.21
CA VAL A 624 -11.68 -2.78 28.47
C VAL A 624 -12.46 -3.45 29.59
N LYS A 625 -13.72 -3.83 29.33
CA LYS A 625 -14.52 -4.59 30.30
C LYS A 625 -13.90 -5.93 30.61
N HIS A 626 -13.34 -6.60 29.59
CA HIS A 626 -12.62 -7.86 29.79
C HIS A 626 -11.41 -7.66 30.69
N TYR A 627 -10.58 -6.65 30.43
CA TYR A 627 -9.39 -6.39 31.24
C TYR A 627 -9.71 -6.03 32.69
N LEU A 628 -10.72 -5.18 32.91
CA LEU A 628 -11.16 -4.80 34.26
C LEU A 628 -11.67 -5.98 35.07
N ARG A 629 -12.45 -6.88 34.44
CA ARG A 629 -13.10 -7.99 35.14
C ARG A 629 -12.24 -9.24 35.25
N HIS A 630 -11.36 -9.49 34.27
CA HIS A 630 -10.63 -10.75 34.14
C HIS A 630 -9.16 -10.53 33.77
N GLY A 631 -8.88 -9.72 32.76
CA GLY A 631 -7.53 -9.63 32.17
C GLY A 631 -6.43 -9.22 33.15
N ALA A 632 -6.69 -8.27 34.06
CA ALA A 632 -5.71 -7.88 35.07
C ALA A 632 -5.41 -8.99 36.09
N ALA A 633 -6.43 -9.74 36.52
CA ALA A 633 -6.25 -10.88 37.43
C ALA A 633 -5.54 -12.06 36.74
N GLU A 634 -5.73 -12.21 35.43
CA GLU A 634 -5.01 -13.15 34.58
C GLU A 634 -3.57 -12.70 34.25
N GLY A 635 -3.14 -11.53 34.72
CA GLY A 635 -1.81 -10.97 34.46
C GLY A 635 -1.59 -10.53 33.01
N ARG A 636 -2.66 -10.32 32.24
CA ARG A 636 -2.58 -9.79 30.87
C ARG A 636 -2.16 -8.33 30.92
N ASP A 637 -1.36 -7.89 29.95
CA ASP A 637 -0.99 -6.48 29.83
C ASP A 637 -2.08 -5.70 29.06
N PRO A 638 -2.44 -4.48 29.49
CA PRO A 638 -3.44 -3.62 28.85
C PRO A 638 -2.92 -2.96 27.56
N GLY A 639 -1.61 -2.93 27.37
CA GLY A 639 -0.95 -2.33 26.21
C GLY A 639 0.57 -2.35 26.36
N PRO A 640 1.33 -1.99 25.31
CA PRO A 640 2.80 -2.05 25.32
C PRO A 640 3.45 -1.06 26.30
N ALA A 641 2.70 -0.05 26.77
CA ALA A 641 3.19 1.00 27.66
C ALA A 641 3.02 0.70 29.16
N PHE A 642 2.37 -0.42 29.52
CA PHE A 642 2.12 -0.78 30.92
C PHE A 642 2.18 -2.30 31.09
N SER A 643 2.99 -2.78 32.03
CA SER A 643 3.02 -4.21 32.38
C SER A 643 2.26 -4.45 33.68
N THR A 644 1.19 -5.22 33.61
CA THR A 644 0.35 -5.58 34.77
C THR A 644 1.18 -6.36 35.79
N ARG A 645 1.91 -7.36 35.30
CA ARG A 645 2.76 -8.20 36.14
C ARG A 645 3.94 -7.42 36.70
N GLY A 646 4.63 -6.64 35.87
CA GLY A 646 5.77 -5.83 36.31
C GLY A 646 5.37 -4.78 37.36
N TYR A 647 4.17 -4.21 37.25
CA TYR A 647 3.65 -3.25 38.23
C TYR A 647 3.32 -3.92 39.57
N LEU A 648 2.66 -5.08 39.55
CA LEU A 648 2.32 -5.83 40.76
C LEU A 648 3.55 -6.42 41.48
N GLU A 649 4.55 -6.89 40.74
CA GLU A 649 5.82 -7.37 41.30
C GLU A 649 6.62 -6.24 41.97
N ARG A 650 6.53 -5.03 41.41
CA ARG A 650 7.25 -3.85 41.92
C ARG A 650 6.55 -3.17 43.09
N TYR A 651 5.22 -3.31 43.19
CA TYR A 651 4.41 -2.67 44.24
C TYR A 651 3.52 -3.72 44.95
N PRO A 652 4.08 -4.48 45.92
CA PRO A 652 3.37 -5.55 46.63
C PRO A 652 2.15 -5.06 47.42
N ASP A 653 2.14 -3.79 47.84
CA ASP A 653 1.00 -3.15 48.50
C ASP A 653 -0.22 -3.06 47.57
N VAL A 654 0.00 -2.80 46.28
CA VAL A 654 -1.07 -2.82 45.27
C VAL A 654 -1.55 -4.25 45.04
N ALA A 655 -0.63 -5.21 44.95
CA ALA A 655 -0.98 -6.63 44.83
C ALA A 655 -1.85 -7.11 46.01
N ALA A 656 -1.53 -6.70 47.23
CA ALA A 656 -2.30 -7.03 48.43
C ALA A 656 -3.69 -6.36 48.47
N SER A 657 -3.83 -5.18 47.86
CA SER A 657 -5.12 -4.45 47.84
C SER A 657 -6.16 -5.07 46.90
N GLY A 658 -5.73 -5.88 45.91
CA GLY A 658 -6.62 -6.48 44.91
C GLY A 658 -7.22 -5.48 43.90
N ILE A 659 -6.84 -4.21 43.97
CA ILE A 659 -7.28 -3.17 43.02
C ILE A 659 -6.65 -3.44 41.66
N ASN A 660 -7.39 -3.20 40.57
CA ASN A 660 -6.86 -3.33 39.22
C ASN A 660 -5.57 -2.48 39.08
N PRO A 661 -4.43 -3.07 38.65
CA PRO A 661 -3.13 -2.39 38.67
C PRO A 661 -3.10 -1.10 37.86
N LEU A 662 -3.80 -1.08 36.71
CA LEU A 662 -3.85 0.10 35.86
C LEU A 662 -4.79 1.18 36.44
N VAL A 663 -5.90 0.78 37.06
CA VAL A 663 -6.79 1.72 37.79
C VAL A 663 -6.03 2.37 38.94
N HIS A 664 -5.32 1.56 39.74
CA HIS A 664 -4.51 2.06 40.83
C HIS A 664 -3.46 3.05 40.33
N TYR A 665 -2.74 2.70 39.26
CA TYR A 665 -1.74 3.58 38.68
C TYR A 665 -2.31 4.93 38.27
N LEU A 666 -3.47 4.92 37.61
CA LEU A 666 -4.10 6.14 37.08
C LEU A 666 -4.71 7.03 38.17
N ARG A 667 -5.24 6.45 39.25
CA ARG A 667 -5.83 7.22 40.35
C ARG A 667 -4.80 7.70 41.37
N HIS A 668 -3.84 6.85 41.71
CA HIS A 668 -2.94 7.08 42.84
C HIS A 668 -1.48 6.99 42.41
N GLY A 669 -1.11 5.98 41.63
CA GLY A 669 0.28 5.70 41.29
C GLY A 669 1.02 6.85 40.60
N MET A 670 0.38 7.62 39.72
CA MET A 670 1.00 8.78 39.08
C MET A 670 1.30 9.92 40.05
N GLN A 671 0.41 10.19 41.00
CA GLN A 671 0.61 11.23 42.03
C GLN A 671 1.63 10.79 43.08
N GLU A 672 1.68 9.49 43.36
CA GLU A 672 2.65 8.86 44.25
C GLU A 672 4.04 8.68 43.61
N GLY A 673 4.22 9.10 42.35
CA GLY A 673 5.50 9.00 41.63
C GLY A 673 5.90 7.57 41.26
N ARG A 674 4.97 6.62 41.26
CA ARG A 674 5.22 5.24 40.85
C ARG A 674 5.47 5.19 39.34
N VAL A 675 6.30 4.24 38.91
CA VAL A 675 6.68 4.05 37.50
C VAL A 675 5.81 2.97 36.86
N ALA A 676 5.13 3.30 35.76
CA ALA A 676 4.30 2.39 34.95
C ALA A 676 5.10 1.38 34.11
N THR A 677 6.33 1.71 33.75
CA THR A 677 7.17 0.90 32.86
C THR A 677 8.05 -0.06 33.65
N GLY A 678 8.01 -1.35 33.30
CA GLY A 678 9.15 -2.23 33.47
C GLY A 678 10.19 -1.82 32.43
N THR A 679 11.16 -0.99 32.79
CA THR A 679 12.19 -0.51 31.85
C THR A 679 12.97 -1.67 31.23
N ALA A 680 13.31 -1.50 29.95
CA ALA A 680 14.28 -2.28 29.22
C ALA A 680 15.57 -2.56 30.01
N GLY A 681 16.11 -3.76 29.84
CA GLY A 681 17.49 -4.16 30.13
C GLY A 681 17.72 -5.54 29.52
N GLY A 682 18.77 -5.84 28.79
CA GLY A 682 19.97 -5.11 28.43
C GLY A 682 20.81 -6.03 27.54
N VAL A 683 21.73 -5.42 26.79
CA VAL A 683 22.79 -6.09 26.05
C VAL A 683 23.45 -7.19 26.90
N LYS A 684 23.55 -8.40 26.36
CA LYS A 684 24.66 -9.31 26.65
C LYS A 684 25.30 -9.75 25.34
N LYS A 685 26.43 -9.08 25.09
CA LYS A 685 27.62 -9.41 24.30
C LYS A 685 27.45 -10.26 23.05
#